data_AF-A0A3D2C3U0-F1
#
_entry.id   AF-A0A3D2C3U0-F1
#
_cell.length_a   1.000
_cell.length_b   1.000
_cell.length_c   1.000
_cell.angle_alpha   90.00
_cell.angle_beta   90.00
_cell.angle_gamma   90.00
#
_symmetry.space_group_name_H-M   'P 1'
#
loop_
_entity.id
_entity.type
_entity.pdbx_description
1 polymer ?
#
loop_
_entity_poly.entity_id
_entity_poly.type
_entity_poly.pdbx_seq_one_letter_code
_entity_poly.pdbx_strand_id
1 'polypeptide(L)'
;MHRFKLVSTVTVILAFLLFVLSITNAMDLKITSGTIKYGKSGSNPSDSFKFEGNFKHTLPPVDLTSVPVTITVGKYTETIPAGSFTANKAGDTFNYKSNLPGINKMKLSYKTKKYIFSARDVDMSELDNPVYVNMDLTGDSCCIYIEMKEEKNGSLKANKNSPTITCSSLPQFLGKPTSNPDVIFVSESTDVIIRQGIASNSDLDSTSVKLMQINDSDTTSNNVEVAQMYDDGDLGHGDDIQGDGVYSCLVNLNITSETTLEYRVDAKSATLPDIHLNSESMTLPVITHLITEQVDNAINTANNAKTDYGDFLAQKGDQQQALDLVVEELKSDPNISDAGISEDGQGAWWVNTDGILGAISVYDDTQYRAGSLRESVRIVPKINLKTDIDGVGKYTAPLVSFKSADDDTEQVGSKRAVIISPFFYTDEADDIETLLKNSLCPKYEVDIFADPNGTVEVFKNLHKYGIIVITSHGDTYYTGILSLWQKKFKWNFIGGQVTISTNSILTDSNKANYEEDLKLGRLCVFPSGRLGILPSFITHYNANFPQSLVYVGSCRSTYNGSMYNAFLNSGAKTYYGFTEYVSSAFCNTVGTQLFVDLVTNKETTGEAFTPGQNDGSTPPAYFTMHGSGNLSISGTDLINGGFETGNLDGWTSSGDGRVITQLGGTAPTAGSFMGIISTGLGFTTSSGSISQPVCVPPLSEDTTSVKLRYDWNYFSEEFLEFCGSIYQDYFTVSLLGTTVQYNDVDSLCGSVFSSDVSFDKGGVYNTGWQSKEVDVTSLAGQSGELIFSAGDVGDSIYDTAILIDNVRFDVE
;
A
#
# COMPACT_ATOMS: atom_id res chain seq x y z
N MET A 1 27.03 -65.10 -43.92
CA MET A 1 26.21 -64.45 -44.95
C MET A 1 25.13 -63.64 -44.24
N HIS A 2 24.92 -62.40 -44.68
CA HIS A 2 23.98 -61.38 -44.16
C HIS A 2 24.52 -60.35 -43.15
N ARG A 3 24.31 -59.10 -43.60
CA ARG A 3 24.75 -57.81 -43.08
C ARG A 3 23.81 -57.37 -41.97
N PHE A 4 24.33 -56.93 -40.83
CA PHE A 4 23.66 -55.97 -39.98
C PHE A 4 24.38 -54.62 -40.11
N LYS A 5 23.65 -53.59 -40.50
CA LYS A 5 24.12 -52.21 -40.52
C LYS A 5 24.31 -51.75 -39.09
N LEU A 6 25.55 -51.38 -38.75
CA LEU A 6 25.90 -50.53 -37.63
C LEU A 6 25.57 -49.08 -38.03
N VAL A 7 24.74 -48.38 -37.26
CA VAL A 7 24.76 -46.91 -37.18
C VAL A 7 24.77 -46.55 -35.70
N SER A 8 25.72 -45.69 -35.37
CA SER A 8 26.22 -45.28 -34.06
C SER A 8 25.16 -44.66 -33.13
N THR A 9 25.14 -45.15 -31.90
CA THR A 9 24.55 -44.46 -30.73
C THR A 9 25.62 -43.55 -30.12
N VAL A 10 25.44 -42.24 -30.24
CA VAL A 10 26.07 -41.23 -29.37
C VAL A 10 24.93 -40.40 -28.83
N THR A 11 24.47 -40.73 -27.63
CA THR A 11 23.47 -39.95 -26.89
C THR A 11 24.21 -38.82 -26.19
N VAL A 12 24.29 -37.65 -26.81
CA VAL A 12 24.59 -36.40 -26.11
C VAL A 12 23.29 -35.94 -25.46
N ILE A 13 23.19 -36.10 -24.14
CA ILE A 13 22.15 -35.45 -23.33
C ILE A 13 22.57 -33.99 -23.22
N LEU A 14 22.06 -33.17 -24.14
CA LEU A 14 22.09 -31.72 -24.05
C LEU A 14 20.82 -31.31 -23.29
N ALA A 15 20.92 -31.24 -21.96
CA ALA A 15 19.92 -30.59 -21.12
C ALA A 15 20.01 -29.08 -21.41
N PHE A 16 19.17 -28.62 -22.34
CA PHE A 16 19.03 -27.19 -22.61
C PHE A 16 18.35 -26.56 -21.39
N LEU A 17 19.12 -25.72 -20.69
CA LEU A 17 18.66 -24.64 -19.83
C LEU A 17 17.45 -23.96 -20.49
N LEU A 18 16.26 -24.23 -19.97
CA LEU A 18 15.10 -23.35 -20.13
C LEU A 18 15.14 -22.42 -18.92
N PHE A 19 15.87 -21.32 -19.08
CA PHE A 19 15.65 -20.10 -18.32
C PHE A 19 14.19 -19.71 -18.56
N VAL A 20 13.32 -19.98 -17.58
CA VAL A 20 12.01 -19.35 -17.53
C VAL A 20 12.26 -17.95 -16.97
N LEU A 21 12.51 -16.99 -17.86
CA LEU A 21 12.15 -15.61 -17.58
C LEU A 21 10.65 -15.65 -17.26
N SER A 22 10.27 -15.42 -16.00
CA SER A 22 8.89 -15.12 -15.63
C SER A 22 8.56 -13.72 -16.14
N ILE A 23 8.46 -13.58 -17.46
CA ILE A 23 7.68 -12.50 -18.05
C ILE A 23 6.26 -12.82 -17.61
N THR A 24 5.64 -11.95 -16.82
CA THR A 24 4.18 -11.94 -16.68
C THR A 24 3.62 -12.11 -18.09
N ASN A 25 2.82 -13.15 -18.34
CA ASN A 25 2.28 -13.40 -19.67
C ASN A 25 1.19 -12.34 -19.94
N ALA A 26 1.60 -11.09 -20.11
CA ALA A 26 0.73 -10.00 -20.51
C ALA A 26 0.00 -10.44 -21.78
N MET A 27 -1.32 -10.34 -21.73
CA MET A 27 -2.18 -10.71 -22.84
C MET A 27 -1.84 -9.80 -24.04
N ASP A 28 -1.08 -10.33 -25.00
CA ASP A 28 -0.67 -9.56 -26.18
C ASP A 28 -1.83 -9.56 -27.21
N LEU A 29 -2.63 -8.48 -27.18
CA LEU A 29 -3.72 -8.22 -28.11
C LEU A 29 -3.16 -7.86 -29.48
N LYS A 30 -3.73 -8.46 -30.52
CA LYS A 30 -3.52 -8.01 -31.90
C LYS A 30 -4.82 -7.63 -32.56
N ILE A 31 -5.02 -6.33 -32.80
CA ILE A 31 -6.16 -5.88 -33.61
C ILE A 31 -5.87 -6.13 -35.09
N THR A 32 -6.77 -6.88 -35.73
CA THR A 32 -6.73 -7.19 -37.16
C THR A 32 -7.64 -6.29 -38.00
N SER A 33 -8.65 -5.69 -37.35
CA SER A 33 -9.56 -4.72 -37.94
C SER A 33 -10.16 -3.86 -36.82
N GLY A 34 -10.16 -2.54 -37.04
CA GLY A 34 -10.81 -1.56 -36.17
C GLY A 34 -11.54 -0.54 -37.03
N THR A 35 -12.73 -0.12 -36.62
CA THR A 35 -13.48 0.95 -37.30
C THR A 35 -14.21 1.79 -36.26
N ILE A 36 -14.11 3.10 -36.37
CA ILE A 36 -14.89 4.08 -35.59
C ILE A 36 -15.70 4.90 -36.59
N LYS A 37 -16.97 5.11 -36.33
CA LYS A 37 -17.87 5.89 -37.18
C LYS A 37 -18.52 6.98 -36.37
N TYR A 38 -18.31 8.23 -36.79
CA TYR A 38 -18.99 9.38 -36.22
C TYR A 38 -20.42 9.48 -36.76
N GLY A 39 -21.35 9.79 -35.87
CA GLY A 39 -22.75 10.06 -36.16
C GLY A 39 -22.95 11.35 -36.95
N LYS A 40 -24.11 11.52 -37.60
CA LYS A 40 -24.45 12.79 -38.25
C LYS A 40 -24.81 13.82 -37.17
N SER A 41 -24.07 14.93 -37.11
CA SER A 41 -24.27 16.04 -36.17
C SER A 41 -25.76 16.42 -36.04
N GLY A 42 -26.30 16.31 -34.81
CA GLY A 42 -27.70 16.64 -34.50
C GLY A 42 -28.26 16.04 -33.20
N SER A 43 -27.64 14.99 -32.63
CA SER A 43 -28.01 14.42 -31.32
C SER A 43 -26.84 13.63 -30.71
N ASN A 44 -26.42 13.98 -29.48
CA ASN A 44 -25.56 13.14 -28.64
C ASN A 44 -26.27 11.83 -28.25
N PRO A 45 -25.57 10.68 -28.12
CA PRO A 45 -24.44 10.18 -28.90
C PRO A 45 -24.93 9.19 -29.98
N SER A 46 -24.37 9.23 -31.20
CA SER A 46 -24.69 8.26 -32.28
C SER A 46 -23.44 7.63 -32.91
N ASP A 47 -22.29 7.77 -32.26
CA ASP A 47 -21.05 7.16 -32.74
C ASP A 47 -21.05 5.66 -32.46
N SER A 48 -20.23 4.94 -33.20
CA SER A 48 -20.07 3.50 -33.02
C SER A 48 -18.66 3.07 -33.32
N PHE A 49 -18.22 1.99 -32.66
CA PHE A 49 -16.96 1.36 -32.98
C PHE A 49 -17.08 -0.15 -33.05
N LYS A 50 -16.14 -0.76 -33.76
CA LYS A 50 -16.02 -2.21 -33.87
C LYS A 50 -14.56 -2.60 -34.01
N PHE A 51 -14.11 -3.48 -33.14
CA PHE A 51 -12.76 -4.04 -33.16
C PHE A 51 -12.78 -5.57 -33.21
N GLU A 52 -11.86 -6.13 -33.98
CA GLU A 52 -11.67 -7.56 -34.17
C GLU A 52 -10.18 -7.91 -34.11
N GLY A 53 -9.82 -8.95 -33.36
CA GLY A 53 -8.42 -9.29 -33.17
C GLY A 53 -8.17 -10.74 -32.76
N ASN A 54 -6.89 -11.04 -32.49
CA ASN A 54 -6.44 -12.32 -31.97
C ASN A 54 -5.56 -12.14 -30.73
N PHE A 55 -5.46 -13.20 -29.93
CA PHE A 55 -4.47 -13.32 -28.85
C PHE A 55 -3.19 -13.97 -29.38
N LYS A 56 -2.02 -13.43 -29.03
CA LYS A 56 -0.72 -13.99 -29.47
C LYS A 56 -0.30 -15.20 -28.63
N HIS A 57 -0.54 -15.18 -27.33
CA HIS A 57 -0.23 -16.26 -26.38
C HIS A 57 -1.48 -17.06 -25.97
N THR A 58 -1.30 -18.20 -25.31
CA THR A 58 -2.40 -19.03 -24.80
C THR A 58 -2.75 -18.53 -23.40
N LEU A 59 -3.88 -17.83 -23.26
CA LEU A 59 -4.37 -17.34 -21.97
C LEU A 59 -4.73 -18.51 -21.04
N PRO A 60 -4.54 -18.37 -19.72
CA PRO A 60 -5.32 -19.15 -18.76
C PRO A 60 -6.81 -18.91 -19.05
N PRO A 61 -7.62 -19.95 -19.31
CA PRO A 61 -9.03 -19.76 -19.63
C PRO A 61 -9.78 -19.27 -18.39
N VAL A 62 -10.15 -17.98 -18.38
CA VAL A 62 -11.03 -17.39 -17.37
C VAL A 62 -12.49 -17.60 -17.78
N ASP A 63 -13.33 -18.04 -16.85
CA ASP A 63 -14.77 -18.18 -17.08
C ASP A 63 -15.47 -16.82 -17.03
N LEU A 64 -15.73 -16.22 -18.19
CA LEU A 64 -16.39 -14.91 -18.30
C LEU A 64 -17.86 -14.91 -17.85
N THR A 65 -18.45 -16.07 -17.53
CA THR A 65 -19.78 -16.09 -16.92
C THR A 65 -19.78 -15.65 -15.46
N SER A 66 -18.64 -15.73 -14.76
CA SER A 66 -18.53 -15.37 -13.34
C SER A 66 -17.70 -14.10 -13.08
N VAL A 67 -17.17 -13.45 -14.12
CA VAL A 67 -16.30 -12.28 -13.97
C VAL A 67 -16.74 -11.11 -14.86
N PRO A 68 -16.55 -9.86 -14.43
CA PRO A 68 -16.81 -8.70 -15.27
C PRO A 68 -15.72 -8.51 -16.33
N VAL A 69 -16.04 -7.79 -17.40
CA VAL A 69 -15.07 -7.43 -18.45
C VAL A 69 -15.17 -5.93 -18.75
N THR A 70 -14.05 -5.21 -18.63
CA THR A 70 -14.00 -3.77 -18.92
C THR A 70 -13.33 -3.53 -20.28
N ILE A 71 -13.98 -2.71 -21.11
CA ILE A 71 -13.46 -2.30 -22.42
C ILE A 71 -13.25 -0.79 -22.42
N THR A 72 -12.08 -0.36 -22.85
CA THR A 72 -11.76 1.05 -23.08
C THR A 72 -11.37 1.28 -24.55
N VAL A 73 -11.90 2.33 -25.17
CA VAL A 73 -11.51 2.81 -26.51
C VAL A 73 -11.41 4.33 -26.47
N GLY A 74 -10.21 4.88 -26.60
CA GLY A 74 -9.96 6.29 -26.32
C GLY A 74 -10.39 6.60 -24.88
N LYS A 75 -11.29 7.58 -24.71
CA LYS A 75 -11.87 7.95 -23.40
C LYS A 75 -13.10 7.14 -23.01
N TYR A 76 -13.74 6.45 -23.95
CA TYR A 76 -14.93 5.65 -23.65
C TYR A 76 -14.54 4.38 -22.90
N THR A 77 -15.11 4.18 -21.71
CA THR A 77 -14.93 2.96 -20.90
C THR A 77 -16.29 2.41 -20.48
N GLU A 78 -16.47 1.10 -20.60
CA GLU A 78 -17.67 0.41 -20.11
C GLU A 78 -17.32 -1.00 -19.59
N THR A 79 -17.93 -1.36 -18.45
CA THR A 79 -17.83 -2.69 -17.84
C THR A 79 -19.07 -3.51 -18.14
N ILE A 80 -18.88 -4.68 -18.75
CA ILE A 80 -19.89 -5.73 -18.87
C ILE A 80 -19.93 -6.48 -17.53
N PRO A 81 -21.05 -6.49 -16.78
CA PRO A 81 -21.12 -7.15 -15.48
C PRO A 81 -20.93 -8.68 -15.56
N ALA A 82 -20.40 -9.27 -14.50
CA ALA A 82 -20.38 -10.72 -14.30
C ALA A 82 -21.79 -11.32 -14.47
N GLY A 83 -21.88 -12.53 -15.02
CA GLY A 83 -23.17 -13.17 -15.34
C GLY A 83 -23.80 -12.74 -16.68
N SER A 84 -23.26 -11.71 -17.35
CA SER A 84 -23.83 -11.22 -18.62
C SER A 84 -23.42 -12.04 -19.84
N PHE A 85 -22.38 -12.87 -19.72
CA PHE A 85 -21.88 -13.70 -20.82
C PHE A 85 -22.59 -15.05 -20.90
N THR A 86 -22.73 -15.54 -22.12
CA THR A 86 -23.18 -16.91 -22.41
C THR A 86 -22.02 -17.72 -22.97
N ALA A 87 -21.65 -18.80 -22.27
CA ALA A 87 -20.66 -19.76 -22.73
C ALA A 87 -21.26 -20.77 -23.72
N ASN A 88 -20.46 -21.25 -24.68
CA ASN A 88 -20.83 -22.40 -25.49
C ASN A 88 -20.73 -23.71 -24.66
N LYS A 89 -21.19 -24.83 -25.22
CA LYS A 89 -21.16 -26.14 -24.55
C LYS A 89 -19.77 -26.62 -24.12
N ALA A 90 -18.71 -26.08 -24.73
CA ALA A 90 -17.33 -26.47 -24.45
C ALA A 90 -16.66 -25.53 -23.42
N GLY A 91 -17.32 -24.46 -22.97
CA GLY A 91 -16.74 -23.47 -22.07
C GLY A 91 -15.60 -22.64 -22.69
N ASP A 92 -15.40 -22.70 -24.01
CA ASP A 92 -14.23 -22.11 -24.69
C ASP A 92 -14.56 -20.84 -25.49
N THR A 93 -15.83 -20.46 -25.55
CA THR A 93 -16.33 -19.32 -26.31
C THR A 93 -17.45 -18.63 -25.57
N PHE A 94 -17.25 -17.34 -25.29
CA PHE A 94 -18.15 -16.48 -24.53
C PHE A 94 -18.77 -15.44 -25.44
N ASN A 95 -20.07 -15.19 -25.28
CA ASN A 95 -20.81 -14.22 -26.08
C ASN A 95 -21.65 -13.32 -25.17
N TYR A 96 -21.55 -12.02 -25.42
CA TYR A 96 -22.40 -11.00 -24.85
C TYR A 96 -23.11 -10.25 -25.99
N LYS A 97 -24.38 -9.93 -25.78
CA LYS A 97 -25.20 -9.11 -26.67
C LYS A 97 -26.15 -8.26 -25.85
N SER A 98 -26.20 -6.97 -26.16
CA SER A 98 -27.15 -6.04 -25.58
C SER A 98 -27.83 -5.23 -26.68
N ASN A 99 -29.07 -4.82 -26.41
CA ASN A 99 -29.81 -3.88 -27.25
C ASN A 99 -29.77 -2.45 -26.69
N LEU A 100 -29.06 -2.21 -25.59
CA LEU A 100 -28.90 -0.88 -25.01
C LEU A 100 -27.78 -0.09 -25.74
N PRO A 101 -27.74 1.24 -25.58
CA PRO A 101 -26.55 2.05 -25.88
C PRO A 101 -25.32 1.51 -25.12
N GLY A 102 -24.13 1.77 -25.65
CA GLY A 102 -22.88 1.27 -25.07
C GLY A 102 -22.37 0.00 -25.75
N ILE A 103 -21.65 -0.86 -25.02
CA ILE A 103 -21.12 -2.11 -25.55
C ILE A 103 -22.32 -3.01 -25.88
N ASN A 104 -22.54 -3.24 -27.17
CA ASN A 104 -23.73 -3.97 -27.64
C ASN A 104 -23.40 -5.40 -28.06
N LYS A 105 -22.12 -5.73 -28.25
CA LYS A 105 -21.68 -7.08 -28.59
C LYS A 105 -20.24 -7.31 -28.13
N MET A 106 -20.01 -8.46 -27.52
CA MET A 106 -18.68 -9.03 -27.33
C MET A 106 -18.70 -10.51 -27.62
N LYS A 107 -17.65 -11.02 -28.26
CA LYS A 107 -17.41 -12.45 -28.39
C LYS A 107 -15.92 -12.72 -28.22
N LEU A 108 -15.60 -13.65 -27.34
CA LEU A 108 -14.25 -14.09 -27.04
C LEU A 108 -14.18 -15.61 -27.19
N SER A 109 -13.17 -16.13 -27.87
CA SER A 109 -12.97 -17.57 -28.07
C SER A 109 -11.52 -17.95 -27.78
N TYR A 110 -11.31 -18.69 -26.69
CA TYR A 110 -10.00 -19.23 -26.33
C TYR A 110 -9.55 -20.28 -27.35
N LYS A 111 -10.48 -21.10 -27.86
CA LYS A 111 -10.18 -22.14 -28.86
C LYS A 111 -9.64 -21.58 -30.18
N THR A 112 -10.25 -20.50 -30.68
CA THR A 112 -9.83 -19.87 -31.94
C THR A 112 -8.86 -18.72 -31.75
N LYS A 113 -8.56 -18.37 -30.49
CA LYS A 113 -7.78 -17.20 -30.06
C LYS A 113 -8.28 -15.89 -30.67
N LYS A 114 -9.60 -15.70 -30.77
CA LYS A 114 -10.23 -14.56 -31.43
C LYS A 114 -11.13 -13.79 -30.51
N TYR A 115 -11.15 -12.47 -30.68
CA TYR A 115 -12.11 -11.59 -30.03
C TYR A 115 -12.73 -10.60 -31.02
N ILE A 116 -13.94 -10.15 -30.68
CA ILE A 116 -14.66 -9.08 -31.33
C ILE A 116 -15.48 -8.34 -30.28
N PHE A 117 -15.44 -7.01 -30.32
CA PHE A 117 -16.36 -6.20 -29.55
C PHE A 117 -16.80 -4.97 -30.35
N SER A 118 -17.98 -4.46 -30.01
CA SER A 118 -18.53 -3.25 -30.61
C SER A 118 -19.39 -2.49 -29.62
N ALA A 119 -19.48 -1.18 -29.85
CA ALA A 119 -20.43 -0.30 -29.18
C ALA A 119 -21.21 0.54 -30.20
N ARG A 120 -22.36 1.05 -29.75
CA ARG A 120 -23.20 2.00 -30.51
C ARG A 120 -23.77 3.05 -29.58
N ASP A 121 -24.11 4.20 -30.14
CA ASP A 121 -24.69 5.33 -29.41
C ASP A 121 -23.76 5.75 -28.25
N VAL A 122 -22.47 5.80 -28.55
CA VAL A 122 -21.38 6.22 -27.63
C VAL A 122 -20.82 7.57 -28.07
N ASP A 123 -20.14 8.25 -27.15
CA ASP A 123 -19.44 9.50 -27.45
C ASP A 123 -17.97 9.22 -27.75
N MET A 124 -17.52 9.58 -28.95
CA MET A 124 -16.13 9.46 -29.39
C MET A 124 -15.54 10.80 -29.83
N SER A 125 -16.12 11.95 -29.44
CA SER A 125 -15.75 13.27 -29.95
C SER A 125 -14.33 13.72 -29.61
N GLU A 126 -13.72 13.13 -28.58
CA GLU A 126 -12.37 13.46 -28.09
C GLU A 126 -11.42 12.26 -28.23
N LEU A 127 -11.20 11.86 -29.48
CA LEU A 127 -10.41 10.68 -29.79
C LEU A 127 -9.00 11.05 -30.25
N ASP A 128 -8.00 10.66 -29.46
CA ASP A 128 -6.60 10.78 -29.84
C ASP A 128 -6.22 9.72 -30.87
N ASN A 129 -5.29 10.05 -31.77
CA ASN A 129 -4.72 9.13 -32.75
C ASN A 129 -3.19 9.12 -32.57
N PRO A 130 -2.56 7.99 -32.21
CA PRO A 130 -3.09 6.62 -32.18
C PRO A 130 -4.13 6.36 -31.08
N VAL A 131 -5.12 5.53 -31.41
CA VAL A 131 -6.26 5.23 -30.52
C VAL A 131 -5.86 4.20 -29.50
N TYR A 132 -6.02 4.53 -28.22
CA TYR A 132 -5.89 3.61 -27.10
C TYR A 132 -7.05 2.60 -27.09
N VAL A 133 -6.75 1.32 -26.96
CA VAL A 133 -7.75 0.26 -26.77
C VAL A 133 -7.30 -0.66 -25.64
N ASN A 134 -8.16 -0.90 -24.65
CA ASN A 134 -7.91 -1.81 -23.54
C ASN A 134 -9.02 -2.87 -23.43
N MET A 135 -8.63 -4.09 -23.07
CA MET A 135 -9.52 -5.13 -22.56
C MET A 135 -8.96 -5.64 -21.22
N ASP A 136 -9.72 -5.45 -20.15
CA ASP A 136 -9.37 -5.94 -18.81
C ASP A 136 -10.21 -7.17 -18.47
N LEU A 137 -9.51 -8.28 -18.22
CA LEU A 137 -10.06 -9.53 -17.71
C LEU A 137 -9.47 -9.78 -16.32
N THR A 138 -10.24 -9.51 -15.26
CA THR A 138 -9.87 -9.88 -13.87
C THR A 138 -8.52 -9.34 -13.38
N GLY A 139 -8.14 -8.12 -13.76
CA GLY A 139 -6.87 -7.51 -13.34
C GLY A 139 -5.70 -7.80 -14.30
N ASP A 140 -5.88 -8.75 -15.22
CA ASP A 140 -4.99 -8.93 -16.37
C ASP A 140 -5.45 -8.00 -17.50
N SER A 141 -4.97 -6.76 -17.45
CA SER A 141 -5.24 -5.77 -18.47
C SER A 141 -4.35 -5.97 -19.70
N CYS A 142 -4.95 -5.85 -20.88
CA CYS A 142 -4.21 -5.78 -22.13
C CYS A 142 -4.63 -4.57 -22.92
N CYS A 143 -3.65 -3.73 -23.30
CA CYS A 143 -3.93 -2.58 -24.10
C CYS A 143 -2.95 -2.37 -25.25
N ILE A 144 -3.42 -1.58 -26.21
CA ILE A 144 -2.83 -1.43 -27.53
C ILE A 144 -3.09 -0.02 -28.05
N TYR A 145 -2.07 0.61 -28.63
CA TYR A 145 -2.24 1.84 -29.39
C TYR A 145 -2.30 1.52 -30.88
N ILE A 146 -3.29 2.09 -31.57
CA ILE A 146 -3.54 1.81 -32.99
C ILE A 146 -3.71 3.10 -33.75
N GLU A 147 -2.81 3.33 -34.69
CA GLU A 147 -3.02 4.37 -35.69
C GLU A 147 -4.27 4.08 -36.53
N MET A 148 -5.17 5.04 -36.55
CA MET A 148 -6.34 5.03 -37.39
C MET A 148 -6.16 6.01 -38.55
N LYS A 149 -6.65 5.64 -39.72
CA LYS A 149 -6.70 6.48 -40.91
C LYS A 149 -8.12 6.93 -41.15
N GLU A 150 -8.29 8.21 -41.45
CA GLU A 150 -9.57 8.77 -41.86
C GLU A 150 -9.95 8.27 -43.26
N GLU A 151 -11.18 7.74 -43.37
CA GLU A 151 -11.80 7.34 -44.63
C GLU A 151 -12.65 8.51 -45.18
N LYS A 152 -12.82 8.56 -46.51
CA LYS A 152 -13.57 9.61 -47.22
C LYS A 152 -15.04 9.79 -46.78
N ASN A 153 -15.57 8.86 -46.00
CA ASN A 153 -16.93 8.85 -45.46
C ASN A 153 -17.02 9.43 -44.02
N GLY A 154 -15.91 9.97 -43.47
CA GLY A 154 -15.86 10.47 -42.10
C GLY A 154 -15.79 9.37 -41.05
N SER A 155 -15.32 8.17 -41.39
CA SER A 155 -15.05 7.09 -40.43
C SER A 155 -13.54 6.86 -40.30
N LEU A 156 -13.10 6.38 -39.15
CA LEU A 156 -11.70 6.02 -38.92
C LEU A 156 -11.52 4.50 -39.05
N LYS A 157 -10.40 4.06 -39.60
CA LYS A 157 -10.08 2.64 -39.75
C LYS A 157 -8.64 2.33 -39.37
N ALA A 158 -8.46 1.22 -38.66
CA ALA A 158 -7.14 0.76 -38.21
C ALA A 158 -6.19 0.58 -39.40
N ASN A 159 -5.02 1.20 -39.31
CA ASN A 159 -3.96 1.08 -40.32
C ASN A 159 -3.25 -0.27 -40.15
N LYS A 160 -3.54 -1.22 -41.03
CA LYS A 160 -3.00 -2.60 -40.98
C LYS A 160 -1.47 -2.69 -41.07
N ASN A 161 -0.80 -1.61 -41.50
CA ASN A 161 0.64 -1.56 -41.68
C ASN A 161 1.35 -0.77 -40.57
N SER A 162 0.62 -0.20 -39.61
CA SER A 162 1.24 0.51 -38.48
C SER A 162 1.73 -0.47 -37.42
N PRO A 163 2.87 -0.17 -36.77
CA PRO A 163 3.30 -0.94 -35.62
C PRO A 163 2.18 -0.92 -34.58
N THR A 164 1.84 -2.10 -34.12
CA THR A 164 0.87 -2.31 -33.06
C THR A 164 1.65 -2.36 -31.77
N ILE A 165 1.37 -1.44 -30.85
CA ILE A 165 2.22 -1.24 -29.67
C ILE A 165 1.47 -1.72 -28.45
N THR A 166 2.02 -2.74 -27.81
CA THR A 166 1.51 -3.33 -26.58
C THR A 166 1.85 -2.42 -25.41
N CYS A 167 0.90 -2.12 -24.54
CA CYS A 167 1.17 -1.27 -23.38
C CYS A 167 2.25 -1.80 -22.42
N SER A 168 2.49 -3.11 -22.41
CA SER A 168 3.58 -3.71 -21.63
C SER A 168 4.97 -3.24 -22.05
N SER A 169 5.12 -2.60 -23.23
CA SER A 169 6.39 -1.98 -23.64
C SER A 169 6.47 -0.49 -23.32
N LEU A 170 5.39 0.14 -22.86
CA LEU A 170 5.39 1.56 -22.51
C LEU A 170 5.79 1.76 -21.04
N PRO A 171 6.39 2.91 -20.69
CA PRO A 171 6.66 3.27 -19.31
C PRO A 171 5.41 3.16 -18.44
N GLN A 172 5.57 2.64 -17.22
CA GLN A 172 4.48 2.47 -16.26
C GLN A 172 4.76 3.26 -14.98
N PHE A 173 3.78 4.04 -14.53
CA PHE A 173 3.86 4.72 -13.24
C PHE A 173 3.63 3.72 -12.11
N LEU A 174 4.48 3.81 -11.09
CA LEU A 174 4.35 3.03 -9.86
C LEU A 174 3.42 3.81 -8.92
N GLY A 175 2.11 3.57 -9.11
CA GLY A 175 0.97 4.22 -8.44
C GLY A 175 0.96 5.74 -8.44
N LYS A 176 0.30 6.35 -7.44
CA LYS A 176 0.03 7.79 -7.43
C LYS A 176 1.25 8.61 -6.98
N PRO A 177 1.39 9.86 -7.47
CA PRO A 177 2.42 10.76 -6.97
C PRO A 177 2.23 11.03 -5.48
N THR A 178 3.33 11.37 -4.81
CA THR A 178 3.37 11.71 -3.38
C THR A 178 4.00 13.07 -3.18
N SER A 179 3.70 13.74 -2.07
CA SER A 179 4.28 15.04 -1.74
C SER A 179 4.79 15.10 -0.31
N ASN A 180 5.81 15.91 -0.07
CA ASN A 180 6.33 16.24 1.25
C ASN A 180 6.61 17.76 1.34
N PRO A 181 5.96 18.50 2.25
CA PRO A 181 4.86 18.04 3.09
C PRO A 181 3.63 17.65 2.24
N ASP A 182 2.72 16.86 2.81
CA ASP A 182 1.48 16.41 2.17
C ASP A 182 0.27 17.29 2.51
N VAL A 183 0.51 18.36 3.27
CA VAL A 183 -0.39 19.48 3.56
C VAL A 183 0.45 20.77 3.57
N ILE A 184 -0.14 21.89 3.13
CA ILE A 184 0.48 23.22 3.27
C ILE A 184 -0.45 24.21 3.94
N PHE A 185 0.11 25.29 4.50
CA PHE A 185 -0.65 26.30 5.23
C PHE A 185 -0.90 27.58 4.41
N VAL A 186 -2.08 28.17 4.62
CA VAL A 186 -2.51 29.39 3.95
C VAL A 186 -1.54 30.54 4.22
N SER A 187 -1.13 31.22 3.16
CA SER A 187 -0.23 32.38 3.16
C SER A 187 1.18 32.09 3.68
N GLU A 188 1.59 30.82 3.68
CA GLU A 188 2.94 30.39 4.01
C GLU A 188 3.66 29.90 2.75
N SER A 189 4.80 30.51 2.43
CA SER A 189 5.66 30.02 1.35
C SER A 189 6.29 28.70 1.78
N THR A 190 5.93 27.62 1.09
CA THR A 190 6.34 26.26 1.43
C THR A 190 6.99 25.61 0.24
N ASP A 191 8.18 25.05 0.42
CA ASP A 191 8.81 24.17 -0.55
C ASP A 191 8.21 22.77 -0.42
N VAL A 192 7.68 22.25 -1.51
CA VAL A 192 7.04 20.94 -1.59
C VAL A 192 7.80 20.07 -2.56
N ILE A 193 8.32 18.94 -2.08
CA ILE A 193 8.91 17.91 -2.92
C ILE A 193 7.79 17.00 -3.39
N ILE A 194 7.67 16.79 -4.70
CA ILE A 194 6.71 15.85 -5.29
C ILE A 194 7.48 14.74 -5.98
N ARG A 195 7.11 13.48 -5.73
CA ARG A 195 7.80 12.28 -6.25
C ARG A 195 6.86 11.32 -6.96
N GLN A 196 7.38 10.63 -7.96
CA GLN A 196 6.69 9.59 -8.73
C GLN A 196 7.68 8.50 -9.15
N GLY A 197 7.46 7.27 -8.70
CA GLY A 197 8.18 6.11 -9.23
C GLY A 197 7.71 5.75 -10.64
N ILE A 198 8.63 5.40 -11.53
CA ILE A 198 8.36 4.88 -12.88
C ILE A 198 9.14 3.59 -13.05
N ALA A 199 8.46 2.52 -13.50
CA ALA A 199 9.10 1.22 -13.75
C ALA A 199 10.27 1.37 -14.74
N SER A 200 11.37 0.64 -14.49
CA SER A 200 12.51 0.61 -15.40
C SER A 200 12.06 0.27 -16.82
N ASN A 201 12.26 1.21 -17.75
CA ASN A 201 11.84 1.05 -19.14
C ASN A 201 12.76 1.85 -20.08
N SER A 202 13.43 1.15 -20.98
CA SER A 202 14.34 1.76 -21.98
C SER A 202 13.66 2.67 -23.00
N ASP A 203 12.32 2.62 -23.09
CA ASP A 203 11.50 3.46 -23.97
C ASP A 203 10.96 4.71 -23.25
N LEU A 204 11.31 4.95 -21.98
CA LEU A 204 10.97 6.22 -21.32
C LEU A 204 11.83 7.36 -21.88
N ASP A 205 11.19 8.43 -22.35
CA ASP A 205 11.88 9.71 -22.54
C ASP A 205 11.97 10.41 -21.18
N SER A 206 13.08 10.21 -20.47
CA SER A 206 13.29 10.77 -19.12
C SER A 206 13.21 12.32 -19.10
N THR A 207 13.48 12.99 -20.22
CA THR A 207 13.39 14.45 -20.32
C THR A 207 11.96 14.97 -20.46
N SER A 208 10.99 14.07 -20.62
CA SER A 208 9.58 14.42 -20.79
C SER A 208 8.76 14.40 -19.49
N VAL A 209 9.33 13.88 -18.39
CA VAL A 209 8.60 13.66 -17.15
C VAL A 209 8.29 14.98 -16.44
N LYS A 210 7.00 15.29 -16.28
CA LYS A 210 6.53 16.61 -15.82
C LYS A 210 5.42 16.50 -14.82
N LEU A 211 5.43 17.41 -13.84
CA LEU A 211 4.32 17.62 -12.93
C LEU A 211 3.28 18.53 -13.58
N MET A 212 2.03 18.08 -13.58
CA MET A 212 0.89 18.79 -14.15
C MET A 212 -0.15 19.11 -13.07
N GLN A 213 -0.57 20.36 -12.95
CA GLN A 213 -1.72 20.76 -12.14
C GLN A 213 -3.01 20.56 -12.94
N ILE A 214 -3.97 19.88 -12.33
CA ILE A 214 -5.29 19.63 -12.92
C ILE A 214 -6.21 20.80 -12.55
N ASN A 215 -6.70 21.51 -13.57
CA ASN A 215 -7.69 22.56 -13.42
C ASN A 215 -9.02 22.04 -13.99
N ASP A 216 -9.98 21.76 -13.11
CA ASP A 216 -11.31 21.20 -13.39
C ASP A 216 -11.36 19.67 -13.59
N SER A 217 -12.38 19.03 -13.01
CA SER A 217 -12.56 17.58 -12.97
C SER A 217 -12.99 16.94 -14.31
N ASP A 218 -12.80 17.65 -15.43
CA ASP A 218 -13.13 17.15 -16.76
C ASP A 218 -12.22 17.79 -17.83
N THR A 219 -11.49 16.94 -18.56
CA THR A 219 -10.61 17.20 -19.72
C THR A 219 -9.16 17.69 -19.49
N THR A 220 -8.23 17.02 -20.16
CA THR A 220 -6.78 17.27 -20.24
C THR A 220 -6.39 18.60 -20.90
N SER A 221 -7.36 19.40 -21.33
CA SER A 221 -7.17 20.62 -22.12
C SER A 221 -6.76 21.85 -21.28
N ASN A 222 -6.86 21.75 -19.94
CA ASN A 222 -6.61 22.85 -19.00
C ASN A 222 -5.51 22.55 -17.97
N ASN A 223 -4.78 21.45 -18.14
CA ASN A 223 -3.68 21.11 -17.24
C ASN A 223 -2.51 22.08 -17.45
N VAL A 224 -1.98 22.61 -16.35
CA VAL A 224 -0.85 23.54 -16.39
C VAL A 224 0.40 22.79 -15.99
N GLU A 225 1.44 22.88 -16.81
CA GLU A 225 2.77 22.39 -16.45
C GLU A 225 3.29 23.20 -15.27
N VAL A 226 3.64 22.51 -14.18
CA VAL A 226 4.11 23.11 -12.93
C VAL A 226 5.63 23.09 -12.89
N ALA A 227 6.21 21.92 -13.13
CA ALA A 227 7.65 21.70 -13.06
C ALA A 227 8.08 20.50 -13.91
N GLN A 228 9.32 20.53 -14.38
CA GLN A 228 10.03 19.33 -14.84
C GLN A 228 10.38 18.46 -13.63
N MET A 229 10.33 17.13 -13.80
CA MET A 229 10.79 16.17 -12.80
C MET A 229 12.10 15.49 -13.24
N TYR A 230 12.91 15.10 -12.25
CA TYR A 230 14.29 14.63 -12.43
C TYR A 230 14.55 13.36 -11.61
N ASP A 231 15.44 12.52 -12.12
CA ASP A 231 15.99 11.29 -11.51
C ASP A 231 17.53 11.39 -11.66
N ASP A 232 18.09 12.43 -11.02
CA ASP A 232 19.45 12.94 -11.22
C ASP A 232 20.33 12.95 -9.97
N GLY A 233 19.82 12.54 -8.81
CA GLY A 233 20.47 12.56 -7.52
C GLY A 233 20.72 13.96 -6.95
N ASP A 234 20.03 14.99 -7.45
CA ASP A 234 20.16 16.35 -6.94
C ASP A 234 19.08 16.65 -5.88
N LEU A 235 19.51 16.80 -4.63
CA LEU A 235 18.64 17.21 -3.51
C LEU A 235 17.93 18.55 -3.75
N GLY A 236 18.46 19.41 -4.63
CA GLY A 236 17.81 20.64 -5.08
C GLY A 236 16.56 20.40 -5.93
N HIS A 237 16.46 19.23 -6.58
CA HIS A 237 15.27 18.74 -7.26
C HIS A 237 14.42 17.80 -6.37
N GLY A 238 14.88 17.56 -5.13
CA GLY A 238 14.28 16.62 -4.19
C GLY A 238 14.56 15.15 -4.52
N ASP A 239 15.58 14.88 -5.34
CA ASP A 239 15.96 13.54 -5.74
C ASP A 239 17.20 13.08 -4.96
N ASP A 240 17.11 11.90 -4.37
CA ASP A 240 18.11 11.42 -3.39
C ASP A 240 19.08 10.41 -4.03
N ILE A 241 18.72 9.77 -5.15
CA ILE A 241 19.58 8.82 -5.86
C ILE A 241 19.44 9.02 -7.36
N GLN A 242 20.58 9.19 -8.03
CA GLN A 242 20.59 9.22 -9.49
C GLN A 242 20.19 7.88 -10.11
N GLY A 243 19.16 7.91 -10.94
CA GLY A 243 18.77 6.81 -11.82
C GLY A 243 18.11 5.64 -11.09
N ASP A 244 17.39 5.90 -9.99
CA ASP A 244 16.68 4.87 -9.23
C ASP A 244 15.24 4.61 -9.70
N GLY A 245 14.79 5.40 -10.68
CA GLY A 245 13.44 5.37 -11.24
C GLY A 245 12.43 6.23 -10.48
N VAL A 246 12.84 6.96 -9.44
CA VAL A 246 12.01 7.91 -8.70
C VAL A 246 12.25 9.32 -9.24
N TYR A 247 11.30 9.82 -10.01
CA TYR A 247 11.36 11.19 -10.50
C TYR A 247 10.83 12.15 -9.43
N SER A 248 11.49 13.28 -9.22
CA SER A 248 11.07 14.31 -8.29
C SER A 248 11.17 15.73 -8.82
N CYS A 249 10.44 16.65 -8.19
CA CYS A 249 10.65 18.08 -8.35
C CYS A 249 10.40 18.83 -7.03
N LEU A 250 11.09 19.96 -6.85
CA LEU A 250 10.86 20.90 -5.75
C LEU A 250 10.02 22.09 -6.26
N VAL A 251 8.85 22.30 -5.66
CA VAL A 251 7.93 23.40 -6.03
C VAL A 251 7.70 24.32 -4.84
N ASN A 252 7.96 25.62 -5.01
CA ASN A 252 7.64 26.63 -4.00
C ASN A 252 6.19 27.12 -4.17
N LEU A 253 5.35 26.86 -3.18
CA LEU A 253 3.93 27.20 -3.18
C LEU A 253 3.63 28.28 -2.14
N ASN A 254 2.79 29.25 -2.49
CA ASN A 254 2.24 30.23 -1.56
C ASN A 254 0.78 30.51 -1.93
N ILE A 255 -0.15 29.84 -1.25
CA ILE A 255 -1.57 29.86 -1.55
C ILE A 255 -2.32 30.65 -0.48
N THR A 256 -3.15 31.61 -0.87
CA THR A 256 -3.72 32.62 0.05
C THR A 256 -5.10 32.28 0.61
N SER A 257 -5.65 31.11 0.30
CA SER A 257 -6.95 30.66 0.79
C SER A 257 -6.99 29.14 0.91
N GLU A 258 -7.85 28.62 1.80
CA GLU A 258 -8.08 27.18 1.90
C GLU A 258 -8.57 26.61 0.56
N THR A 259 -7.95 25.54 0.11
CA THR A 259 -8.27 24.86 -1.15
C THR A 259 -7.68 23.46 -1.16
N THR A 260 -7.88 22.72 -2.24
CA THR A 260 -7.17 21.48 -2.52
C THR A 260 -6.59 21.59 -3.92
N LEU A 261 -5.27 21.49 -4.03
CA LEU A 261 -4.60 21.41 -5.32
C LEU A 261 -4.63 19.95 -5.78
N GLU A 262 -4.78 19.73 -7.08
CA GLU A 262 -4.77 18.40 -7.69
C GLU A 262 -3.65 18.33 -8.74
N TYR A 263 -2.82 17.30 -8.63
CA TYR A 263 -1.65 17.10 -9.48
C TYR A 263 -1.62 15.70 -10.08
N ARG A 264 -0.94 15.54 -11.21
CA ARG A 264 -0.55 14.24 -11.78
C ARG A 264 0.79 14.37 -12.48
N VAL A 265 1.41 13.25 -12.83
CA VAL A 265 2.65 13.22 -13.62
C VAL A 265 2.33 12.83 -15.06
N ASP A 266 2.93 13.55 -16.01
CA ASP A 266 2.91 13.28 -17.44
C ASP A 266 4.30 12.82 -17.89
N ALA A 267 4.37 11.81 -18.76
CA ALA A 267 5.60 11.33 -19.35
C ALA A 267 5.36 10.84 -20.79
N LYS A 268 6.42 10.70 -21.58
CA LYS A 268 6.37 10.26 -22.97
C LYS A 268 7.24 9.04 -23.21
N SER A 269 6.88 8.30 -24.25
CA SER A 269 7.72 7.26 -24.82
C SER A 269 8.71 7.88 -25.81
N ALA A 270 9.97 7.44 -25.76
CA ALA A 270 11.03 7.83 -26.68
C ALA A 270 10.73 7.38 -28.11
N THR A 271 10.10 6.22 -28.29
CA THR A 271 9.67 5.73 -29.60
C THR A 271 8.33 6.32 -30.06
N LEU A 272 7.54 6.91 -29.16
CA LEU A 272 6.22 7.51 -29.43
C LEU A 272 6.05 8.87 -28.74
N PRO A 273 6.76 9.92 -29.20
CA PRO A 273 6.79 11.22 -28.53
C PRO A 273 5.45 11.99 -28.56
N ASP A 274 4.49 11.55 -29.38
CA ASP A 274 3.15 12.13 -29.46
C ASP A 274 2.18 11.52 -28.43
N ILE A 275 2.56 10.44 -27.73
CA ILE A 275 1.72 9.81 -26.70
C ILE A 275 2.11 10.34 -25.32
N HIS A 276 1.11 10.86 -24.63
CA HIS A 276 1.19 11.30 -23.23
C HIS A 276 0.69 10.19 -22.30
N LEU A 277 1.59 9.70 -21.44
CA LEU A 277 1.31 8.75 -20.37
C LEU A 277 1.05 9.57 -19.11
N ASN A 278 -0.08 9.31 -18.43
CA ASN A 278 -0.44 10.06 -17.23
C ASN A 278 -0.56 9.12 -16.03
N SER A 279 -0.04 9.54 -14.88
CA SER A 279 -0.25 8.85 -13.61
C SER A 279 -1.65 9.13 -13.03
N GLU A 280 -2.00 8.39 -11.97
CA GLU A 280 -3.14 8.76 -11.13
C GLU A 280 -2.98 10.17 -10.53
N SER A 281 -4.09 10.83 -10.19
CA SER A 281 -3.99 12.14 -9.53
C SER A 281 -3.72 12.01 -8.03
N MET A 282 -2.93 12.96 -7.53
CA MET A 282 -2.74 13.21 -6.11
C MET A 282 -3.40 14.55 -5.73
N THR A 283 -3.67 14.73 -4.44
CA THR A 283 -4.21 15.99 -3.93
C THR A 283 -3.36 16.54 -2.81
N LEU A 284 -3.14 17.86 -2.80
CA LEU A 284 -2.43 18.59 -1.75
C LEU A 284 -3.38 19.59 -1.08
N PRO A 285 -3.87 19.32 0.13
CA PRO A 285 -4.71 20.24 0.89
C PRO A 285 -3.94 21.50 1.30
N VAL A 286 -4.61 22.65 1.20
CA VAL A 286 -4.15 23.94 1.73
C VAL A 286 -5.10 24.34 2.85
N ILE A 287 -4.62 24.40 4.09
CA ILE A 287 -5.46 24.62 5.27
C ILE A 287 -4.96 25.79 6.12
N THR A 288 -5.81 26.27 7.03
CA THR A 288 -5.40 27.22 8.06
C THR A 288 -4.86 26.53 9.31
N HIS A 289 -3.90 27.17 9.97
CA HIS A 289 -3.45 26.75 11.30
C HIS A 289 -4.61 26.75 12.30
N LEU A 290 -4.56 25.81 13.24
CA LEU A 290 -5.48 25.76 14.35
C LEU A 290 -5.09 26.82 15.39
N ILE A 291 -6.03 27.70 15.75
CA ILE A 291 -5.80 28.71 16.80
C ILE A 291 -6.24 28.22 18.18
N THR A 292 -5.69 28.81 19.25
CA THR A 292 -6.00 28.45 20.65
C THR A 292 -7.50 28.45 20.94
N GLU A 293 -8.23 29.46 20.47
CA GLU A 293 -9.68 29.56 20.67
C GLU A 293 -10.43 28.36 20.07
N GLN A 294 -10.00 27.86 18.90
CA GLN A 294 -10.62 26.70 18.27
C GLN A 294 -10.37 25.41 19.07
N VAL A 295 -9.18 25.27 19.66
CA VAL A 295 -8.85 24.14 20.55
C VAL A 295 -9.67 24.20 21.83
N ASP A 296 -9.68 25.35 22.49
CA ASP A 296 -10.43 25.56 23.73
C ASP A 296 -11.92 25.32 23.51
N ASN A 297 -12.48 25.83 22.42
CA ASN A 297 -13.88 25.60 22.06
C ASN A 297 -14.16 24.12 21.84
N ALA A 298 -13.33 23.40 21.08
CA ALA A 298 -13.53 21.95 20.85
C ALA A 298 -13.55 21.15 22.16
N ILE A 299 -12.62 21.44 23.09
CA ILE A 299 -12.53 20.77 24.39
C ILE A 299 -13.71 21.16 25.28
N ASN A 300 -14.05 22.45 25.36
CA ASN A 300 -15.12 22.95 26.20
C ASN A 300 -16.48 22.45 25.75
N THR A 301 -16.77 22.44 24.44
CA THR A 301 -18.00 21.86 23.90
C THR A 301 -18.13 20.40 24.30
N ALA A 302 -17.06 19.60 24.20
CA ALA A 302 -17.11 18.19 24.61
C ALA A 302 -17.37 18.02 26.12
N ASN A 303 -16.72 18.82 26.95
CA ASN A 303 -16.92 18.80 28.40
C ASN A 303 -18.34 19.24 28.81
N ASN A 304 -18.85 20.29 28.18
CA ASN A 304 -20.19 20.82 28.41
C ASN A 304 -21.23 19.78 27.99
N ALA A 305 -21.15 19.24 26.77
CA ALA A 305 -22.09 18.22 26.31
C ALA A 305 -22.14 16.99 27.24
N LYS A 306 -21.01 16.57 27.81
CA LYS A 306 -20.98 15.48 28.81
C LYS A 306 -21.62 15.88 30.15
N THR A 307 -21.44 17.13 30.57
CA THR A 307 -22.05 17.69 31.78
C THR A 307 -23.57 17.85 31.60
N ASP A 308 -23.99 18.45 30.49
CA ASP A 308 -25.39 18.67 30.12
C ASP A 308 -26.14 17.34 30.03
N TYR A 309 -25.51 16.31 29.45
CA TYR A 309 -26.07 14.96 29.47
C TYR A 309 -26.37 14.48 30.90
N GLY A 310 -25.41 14.63 31.83
CA GLY A 310 -25.59 14.23 33.23
C GLY A 310 -26.74 14.98 33.91
N ASP A 311 -26.84 16.28 33.66
CA ASP A 311 -27.89 17.14 34.22
C ASP A 311 -29.27 16.82 33.63
N PHE A 312 -29.36 16.63 32.31
CA PHE A 312 -30.61 16.24 31.66
C PHE A 312 -31.04 14.83 32.04
N LEU A 313 -30.10 13.89 32.18
CA LEU A 313 -30.40 12.55 32.67
C LEU A 313 -30.95 12.59 34.10
N ALA A 314 -30.37 13.40 34.98
CA ALA A 314 -30.86 13.58 36.34
C ALA A 314 -32.27 14.21 36.38
N GLN A 315 -32.61 15.08 35.41
CA GLN A 315 -33.92 15.73 35.32
C GLN A 315 -35.00 14.85 34.68
N LYS A 316 -34.66 14.11 33.62
CA LYS A 316 -35.61 13.32 32.81
C LYS A 316 -35.74 11.89 33.31
N GLY A 317 -34.67 11.31 33.83
CA GLY A 317 -34.58 9.89 34.15
C GLY A 317 -34.59 8.97 32.93
N ASP A 318 -34.44 9.53 31.72
CA ASP A 318 -34.46 8.81 30.45
C ASP A 318 -33.28 9.26 29.57
N GLN A 319 -32.49 8.29 29.11
CA GLN A 319 -31.26 8.55 28.37
C GLN A 319 -31.51 9.16 26.99
N GLN A 320 -32.51 8.66 26.25
CA GLN A 320 -32.81 9.17 24.91
C GLN A 320 -33.26 10.63 24.99
N GLN A 321 -34.16 10.96 25.92
CA GLN A 321 -34.59 12.34 26.13
C GLN A 321 -33.44 13.25 26.59
N ALA A 322 -32.49 12.74 27.36
CA ALA A 322 -31.30 13.49 27.74
C ALA A 322 -30.41 13.80 26.52
N LEU A 323 -30.14 12.81 25.67
CA LEU A 323 -29.36 13.00 24.43
C LEU A 323 -30.08 13.90 23.42
N ASP A 324 -31.40 13.79 23.29
CA ASP A 324 -32.21 14.68 22.46
C ASP A 324 -31.98 16.16 22.87
N LEU A 325 -32.00 16.44 24.18
CA LEU A 325 -31.74 17.78 24.71
C LEU A 325 -30.30 18.24 24.50
N VAL A 326 -29.30 17.36 24.68
CA VAL A 326 -27.90 17.70 24.37
C VAL A 326 -27.75 18.09 22.90
N VAL A 327 -28.35 17.34 21.98
CA VAL A 327 -28.27 17.64 20.55
C VAL A 327 -29.06 18.91 20.19
N GLU A 328 -30.18 19.18 20.84
CA GLU A 328 -30.89 20.46 20.69
C GLU A 328 -30.02 21.64 21.14
N GLU A 329 -29.32 21.52 22.27
CA GLU A 329 -28.40 22.54 22.77
C GLU A 329 -27.21 22.75 21.82
N LEU A 330 -26.58 21.67 21.36
CA LEU A 330 -25.52 21.73 20.35
C LEU A 330 -25.99 22.42 19.06
N LYS A 331 -27.20 22.11 18.57
CA LYS A 331 -27.76 22.76 17.37
C LYS A 331 -28.12 24.24 17.57
N SER A 332 -28.26 24.68 18.82
CA SER A 332 -28.52 26.08 19.15
C SER A 332 -27.24 26.93 19.23
N ASP A 333 -26.06 26.29 19.37
CA ASP A 333 -24.76 26.95 19.39
C ASP A 333 -24.38 27.42 17.97
N PRO A 334 -24.14 28.73 17.74
CA PRO A 334 -23.77 29.26 16.43
C PRO A 334 -22.41 28.75 15.91
N ASN A 335 -21.57 28.16 16.76
CA ASN A 335 -20.29 27.57 16.36
C ASN A 335 -20.43 26.11 15.93
N ILE A 336 -21.61 25.51 16.03
CA ILE A 336 -21.88 24.14 15.59
C ILE A 336 -22.52 24.14 14.21
N SER A 337 -21.89 23.46 13.26
CA SER A 337 -22.41 23.34 11.90
C SER A 337 -23.41 22.20 11.77
N ASP A 338 -23.19 21.08 12.47
CA ASP A 338 -24.06 19.91 12.43
C ASP A 338 -23.87 19.07 13.70
N ALA A 339 -24.93 18.39 14.13
CA ALA A 339 -24.92 17.54 15.32
C ALA A 339 -26.02 16.48 15.27
N GLY A 340 -25.76 15.36 15.93
CA GLY A 340 -26.69 14.25 15.98
C GLY A 340 -26.40 13.28 17.13
N ILE A 341 -27.29 12.30 17.26
CA ILE A 341 -27.15 11.20 18.20
C ILE A 341 -26.40 10.08 17.47
N SER A 342 -25.56 9.32 18.19
CA SER A 342 -24.98 8.09 17.65
C SER A 342 -26.08 7.09 17.30
N GLU A 343 -25.80 6.19 16.37
CA GLU A 343 -26.82 5.33 15.75
C GLU A 343 -27.57 4.40 16.72
N ASP A 344 -26.94 4.13 17.86
CA ASP A 344 -27.43 3.27 18.95
C ASP A 344 -28.06 4.04 20.12
N GLY A 345 -28.07 5.38 20.08
CA GLY A 345 -28.58 6.20 21.19
C GLY A 345 -27.68 6.20 22.43
N GLN A 346 -26.39 5.90 22.28
CA GLN A 346 -25.43 5.79 23.39
C GLN A 346 -24.33 6.86 23.35
N GLY A 347 -24.55 7.92 22.56
CA GLY A 347 -23.67 9.05 22.45
C GLY A 347 -24.26 10.18 21.60
N ALA A 348 -23.55 11.30 21.56
CA ALA A 348 -23.84 12.43 20.70
C ALA A 348 -22.57 12.87 19.96
N TRP A 349 -22.72 13.43 18.77
CA TRP A 349 -21.63 13.87 17.92
C TRP A 349 -21.94 15.23 17.30
N TRP A 350 -20.90 15.96 16.91
CA TRP A 350 -21.01 17.25 16.22
C TRP A 350 -19.79 17.53 15.34
N VAL A 351 -19.96 18.50 14.44
CA VAL A 351 -18.88 19.18 13.74
C VAL A 351 -19.07 20.67 13.90
N ASN A 352 -18.03 21.36 14.35
CA ASN A 352 -18.07 22.81 14.50
C ASN A 352 -17.89 23.51 13.13
N THR A 353 -18.08 24.82 13.09
CA THR A 353 -17.94 25.63 11.86
C THR A 353 -16.52 25.61 11.29
N ASP A 354 -15.51 25.28 12.10
CA ASP A 354 -14.11 25.14 11.68
C ASP A 354 -13.78 23.76 11.09
N GLY A 355 -14.72 22.80 11.18
CA GLY A 355 -14.54 21.42 10.72
C GLY A 355 -13.91 20.47 11.74
N ILE A 356 -13.87 20.86 13.02
CA ILE A 356 -13.39 19.99 14.09
C ILE A 356 -14.54 19.09 14.54
N LEU A 357 -14.28 17.79 14.51
CA LEU A 357 -15.21 16.75 14.91
C LEU A 357 -15.15 16.53 16.42
N GLY A 358 -16.30 16.42 17.06
CA GLY A 358 -16.40 16.05 18.47
C GLY A 358 -17.46 15.00 18.73
N ALA A 359 -17.32 14.29 19.85
CA ALA A 359 -18.27 13.29 20.29
C ALA A 359 -18.24 13.10 21.80
N ILE A 360 -19.34 12.59 22.36
CA ILE A 360 -19.41 12.03 23.71
C ILE A 360 -19.98 10.62 23.64
N SER A 361 -19.43 9.73 24.47
CA SER A 361 -20.06 8.45 24.81
C SER A 361 -20.77 8.59 26.17
N VAL A 362 -21.92 7.92 26.29
CA VAL A 362 -22.70 7.89 27.53
C VAL A 362 -22.95 6.49 28.09
N TYR A 363 -22.43 5.44 27.45
CA TYR A 363 -22.48 4.09 28.00
C TYR A 363 -21.58 3.95 29.25
N ASP A 364 -21.87 2.95 30.08
CA ASP A 364 -21.11 2.64 31.29
C ASP A 364 -19.84 1.85 30.92
N ASP A 365 -18.69 2.53 30.91
CA ASP A 365 -17.37 1.95 30.65
C ASP A 365 -16.90 0.98 31.75
N THR A 366 -17.53 1.00 32.94
CA THR A 366 -17.30 0.00 33.98
C THR A 366 -18.03 -1.33 33.70
N GLN A 367 -19.00 -1.33 32.79
CA GLN A 367 -19.69 -2.53 32.32
C GLN A 367 -19.13 -3.05 31.00
N TYR A 368 -18.77 -2.15 30.09
CA TYR A 368 -18.30 -2.48 28.74
C TYR A 368 -16.84 -2.07 28.57
N ARG A 369 -15.99 -3.05 28.22
CA ARG A 369 -14.53 -2.88 28.18
C ARG A 369 -13.95 -2.28 29.48
N ALA A 370 -14.37 -2.74 30.66
CA ALA A 370 -13.73 -2.41 31.94
C ALA A 370 -12.42 -3.21 32.14
N GLY A 371 -11.31 -2.53 32.45
CA GLY A 371 -10.02 -3.15 32.82
C GLY A 371 -9.54 -2.72 34.21
N SER A 372 -8.69 -3.52 34.85
CA SER A 372 -8.01 -3.13 36.10
C SER A 372 -6.82 -2.20 35.80
N LEU A 373 -6.56 -1.16 36.62
CA LEU A 373 -5.37 -0.30 36.51
C LEU A 373 -4.11 -1.01 37.07
N ARG A 374 -2.92 -0.97 36.43
CA ARG A 374 -1.67 -1.53 37.01
C ARG A 374 -1.17 -0.65 38.16
N GLU A 375 -0.90 -1.27 39.32
CA GLU A 375 0.01 -0.68 40.31
C GLU A 375 1.45 -0.68 39.73
N SER A 376 1.96 0.53 39.51
CA SER A 376 3.34 0.95 39.23
C SER A 376 4.44 -0.10 38.89
N VAL A 377 5.16 0.25 37.81
CA VAL A 377 6.55 -0.10 37.44
C VAL A 377 6.77 -1.32 36.54
N ARG A 378 6.85 -1.05 35.23
CA ARG A 378 8.00 -1.49 34.42
C ARG A 378 8.52 -0.33 33.59
N ILE A 379 9.82 -0.09 33.69
CA ILE A 379 10.55 0.79 32.76
C ILE A 379 10.55 0.06 31.42
N VAL A 380 9.68 0.49 30.51
CA VAL A 380 9.81 0.16 29.08
C VAL A 380 11.07 0.87 28.59
N PRO A 381 11.90 0.25 27.71
CA PRO A 381 13.07 0.93 27.16
C PRO A 381 12.66 2.32 26.66
N LYS A 382 13.54 3.31 26.85
CA LYS A 382 13.42 4.56 26.09
C LYS A 382 13.48 4.19 24.62
N ILE A 383 12.32 4.04 23.99
CA ILE A 383 12.23 4.16 22.54
C ILE A 383 12.58 5.61 22.29
N ASN A 384 13.80 5.85 21.78
CA ASN A 384 14.11 7.11 21.14
C ASN A 384 13.24 7.13 19.89
N LEU A 385 11.97 7.54 20.04
CA LEU A 385 11.14 7.92 18.92
C LEU A 385 11.88 8.96 18.08
N LYS A 386 12.79 9.76 18.67
CA LYS A 386 13.71 10.60 17.90
C LYS A 386 14.65 9.84 16.98
N THR A 387 15.27 8.70 17.32
CA THR A 387 16.20 8.06 16.37
C THR A 387 15.47 7.28 15.26
N ASP A 388 14.24 6.82 15.51
CA ASP A 388 13.40 6.24 14.45
C ASP A 388 12.59 7.30 13.69
N ILE A 389 12.33 8.49 14.23
CA ILE A 389 11.68 9.61 13.51
C ILE A 389 12.72 10.50 12.81
N ASP A 390 13.95 10.58 13.32
CA ASP A 390 15.06 11.32 12.72
C ASP A 390 15.85 10.42 11.72
N GLY A 391 15.65 9.09 11.75
CA GLY A 391 16.14 8.12 10.75
C GLY A 391 15.07 7.62 9.77
N VAL A 392 13.79 7.60 10.17
CA VAL A 392 12.62 7.62 9.27
C VAL A 392 12.19 9.09 9.13
N GLY A 393 13.16 9.95 8.79
CA GLY A 393 12.86 11.33 8.49
C GLY A 393 11.99 11.35 7.24
N LYS A 394 10.75 11.83 7.36
CA LYS A 394 10.00 12.62 6.35
C LYS A 394 10.02 12.19 4.86
N TYR A 395 10.49 11.00 4.51
CA TYR A 395 10.90 10.64 3.14
C TYR A 395 10.44 9.26 2.69
N THR A 396 9.61 8.56 3.48
CA THR A 396 8.95 7.34 2.99
C THR A 396 7.62 7.72 2.32
N ALA A 397 7.70 8.16 1.07
CA ALA A 397 6.58 7.95 0.16
C ALA A 397 6.28 6.45 0.14
N PRO A 398 5.02 6.00 0.30
CA PRO A 398 4.70 4.60 0.08
C PRO A 398 4.97 4.29 -1.40
N LEU A 399 6.09 3.62 -1.68
CA LEU A 399 6.29 2.96 -2.95
C LEU A 399 5.18 1.92 -3.11
N VAL A 400 4.64 1.87 -4.33
CA VAL A 400 3.40 1.19 -4.67
C VAL A 400 3.66 -0.29 -4.81
N SER A 401 2.91 -1.08 -4.04
CA SER A 401 3.00 -2.53 -4.05
C SER A 401 2.34 -3.12 -5.28
N PHE A 402 3.09 -3.95 -6.01
CA PHE A 402 2.54 -4.83 -7.02
C PHE A 402 2.14 -6.13 -6.36
N LYS A 403 0.89 -6.56 -6.58
CA LYS A 403 0.46 -7.92 -6.26
C LYS A 403 1.25 -8.90 -7.13
N SER A 404 2.13 -9.70 -6.54
CA SER A 404 2.56 -10.93 -7.17
C SER A 404 1.39 -11.93 -7.15
N ALA A 405 1.18 -12.59 -8.29
CA ALA A 405 0.23 -13.67 -8.46
C ALA A 405 1.01 -14.98 -8.50
N ASP A 406 1.56 -15.41 -7.35
CA ASP A 406 2.08 -16.77 -7.16
C ASP A 406 2.46 -16.98 -5.68
N ASP A 407 1.45 -17.18 -4.84
CA ASP A 407 1.57 -18.11 -3.70
C ASP A 407 0.14 -18.56 -3.32
N ASP A 408 -0.15 -19.85 -3.43
CA ASP A 408 -1.44 -20.44 -3.05
C ASP A 408 -1.65 -20.41 -1.51
N THR A 409 -0.67 -19.93 -0.73
CA THR A 409 -0.80 -19.69 0.71
C THR A 409 -0.76 -18.19 1.03
N GLU A 410 -1.89 -17.62 1.46
CA GLU A 410 -1.91 -16.24 1.95
C GLU A 410 -1.22 -16.19 3.33
N GLN A 411 0.00 -15.66 3.42
CA GLN A 411 0.73 -15.51 4.69
C GLN A 411 0.87 -14.04 5.08
N VAL A 412 0.97 -13.75 6.38
CA VAL A 412 1.35 -12.39 6.83
C VAL A 412 2.72 -12.02 6.29
N GLY A 413 2.79 -10.88 5.61
CA GLY A 413 3.99 -10.33 4.98
C GLY A 413 4.92 -9.59 5.95
N SER A 414 4.73 -9.73 7.26
CA SER A 414 5.68 -9.24 8.26
C SER A 414 5.59 -10.09 9.53
N LYS A 415 6.74 -10.43 10.11
CA LYS A 415 6.82 -11.12 11.42
C LYS A 415 6.86 -10.15 12.60
N ARG A 416 6.66 -8.85 12.35
CA ARG A 416 6.44 -7.87 13.40
C ARG A 416 4.97 -7.86 13.82
N ALA A 417 4.74 -7.77 15.12
CA ALA A 417 3.44 -7.62 15.74
C ALA A 417 3.40 -6.35 16.59
N VAL A 418 2.28 -5.65 16.59
CA VAL A 418 2.02 -4.53 17.49
C VAL A 418 0.80 -4.79 18.35
N ILE A 419 0.91 -4.49 19.63
CA ILE A 419 -0.16 -4.58 20.62
C ILE A 419 -0.39 -3.20 21.23
N ILE A 420 -1.60 -2.66 21.06
CA ILE A 420 -1.97 -1.30 21.47
C ILE A 420 -3.12 -1.38 22.48
N SER A 421 -2.85 -1.08 23.75
CA SER A 421 -3.81 -1.16 24.85
C SER A 421 -3.83 0.13 25.68
N PRO A 422 -4.45 1.23 25.18
CA PRO A 422 -4.35 2.55 25.80
C PRO A 422 -5.02 2.67 27.18
N PHE A 423 -5.88 1.72 27.56
CA PHE A 423 -6.74 1.82 28.75
C PHE A 423 -6.68 0.61 29.68
N PHE A 424 -6.20 -0.54 29.20
CA PHE A 424 -6.34 -1.81 29.91
C PHE A 424 -5.00 -2.36 30.29
N TYR A 425 -4.90 -2.81 31.54
CA TYR A 425 -3.63 -3.23 32.10
C TYR A 425 -3.53 -4.73 32.39
N THR A 426 -4.66 -5.45 32.25
CA THR A 426 -4.80 -6.92 32.17
C THR A 426 -6.03 -7.24 31.31
N ASP A 427 -5.83 -7.63 30.06
CA ASP A 427 -6.87 -8.04 29.12
C ASP A 427 -6.31 -9.05 28.11
N GLU A 428 -7.01 -9.34 27.00
CA GLU A 428 -6.48 -10.22 25.94
C GLU A 428 -5.09 -9.82 25.43
N ALA A 429 -4.68 -8.55 25.54
CA ALA A 429 -3.40 -8.07 25.03
C ALA A 429 -2.21 -8.79 25.69
N ASP A 430 -2.25 -9.01 27.02
CA ASP A 430 -1.17 -9.65 27.78
C ASP A 430 -1.04 -11.15 27.42
N ASP A 431 -2.18 -11.83 27.19
CA ASP A 431 -2.21 -13.24 26.80
C ASP A 431 -1.69 -13.42 25.36
N ILE A 432 -2.15 -12.55 24.44
CA ILE A 432 -1.71 -12.55 23.04
C ILE A 432 -0.22 -12.21 22.94
N GLU A 433 0.26 -11.23 23.72
CA GLU A 433 1.70 -10.92 23.82
C GLU A 433 2.51 -12.17 24.17
N THR A 434 2.06 -12.88 25.21
CA THR A 434 2.74 -14.08 25.71
C THR A 434 2.79 -15.18 24.65
N LEU A 435 1.69 -15.40 23.93
CA LEU A 435 1.63 -16.38 22.83
C LEU A 435 2.62 -16.03 21.71
N LEU A 436 2.61 -14.79 21.24
CA LEU A 436 3.48 -14.35 20.14
C LEU A 436 4.96 -14.40 20.51
N LYS A 437 5.34 -13.92 21.70
CA LYS A 437 6.73 -13.94 22.17
C LYS A 437 7.28 -15.35 22.40
N ASN A 438 6.42 -16.30 22.74
CA ASN A 438 6.81 -17.70 22.95
C ASN A 438 6.84 -18.52 21.64
N SER A 439 6.36 -17.95 20.52
CA SER A 439 6.46 -18.61 19.22
C SER A 439 7.92 -18.71 18.78
N LEU A 440 8.37 -19.92 18.46
CA LEU A 440 9.75 -20.18 18.01
C LEU A 440 9.88 -20.11 16.49
N CYS A 441 8.87 -20.60 15.76
CA CYS A 441 8.84 -20.59 14.30
C CYS A 441 7.39 -20.45 13.77
N PRO A 442 7.04 -19.31 13.15
CA PRO A 442 7.87 -18.10 13.02
C PRO A 442 8.11 -17.44 14.38
N LYS A 443 9.28 -16.84 14.56
CA LYS A 443 9.56 -15.96 15.71
C LYS A 443 8.98 -14.58 15.40
N TYR A 444 8.19 -14.03 16.32
CA TYR A 444 7.65 -12.69 16.18
C TYR A 444 8.46 -11.65 16.96
N GLU A 445 8.58 -10.46 16.39
CA GLU A 445 9.02 -9.26 17.08
C GLU A 445 7.80 -8.49 17.55
N VAL A 446 7.64 -8.32 18.86
CA VAL A 446 6.39 -7.80 19.45
C VAL A 446 6.62 -6.45 20.12
N ASP A 447 6.05 -5.40 19.52
CA ASP A 447 6.02 -4.03 20.04
C ASP A 447 4.73 -3.79 20.85
N ILE A 448 4.84 -3.16 22.01
CA ILE A 448 3.73 -3.01 22.96
C ILE A 448 3.57 -1.56 23.40
N PHE A 449 2.37 -1.03 23.20
CA PHE A 449 1.96 0.32 23.56
C PHE A 449 0.74 0.27 24.47
N ALA A 450 0.98 -0.07 25.73
CA ALA A 450 -0.03 -0.03 26.79
C ALA A 450 -0.11 1.35 27.46
N ASP A 451 -1.15 1.62 28.26
CA ASP A 451 -1.35 2.87 29.01
C ASP A 451 -0.04 3.37 29.69
N PRO A 452 0.40 4.63 29.48
CA PRO A 452 -0.24 5.70 28.69
C PRO A 452 0.24 5.83 27.24
N ASN A 453 1.00 4.86 26.75
CA ASN A 453 1.74 4.96 25.50
C ASN A 453 0.93 4.58 24.25
N GLY A 454 -0.32 4.14 24.40
CA GLY A 454 -1.27 3.95 23.29
C GLY A 454 -1.78 5.28 22.73
N THR A 455 -0.89 6.04 22.10
CA THR A 455 -1.15 7.39 21.58
C THR A 455 -1.46 7.37 20.08
N VAL A 456 -1.96 8.49 19.57
CA VAL A 456 -2.19 8.73 18.12
C VAL A 456 -0.96 8.42 17.26
N GLU A 457 0.25 8.70 17.75
CA GLU A 457 1.49 8.50 17.00
C GLU A 457 1.76 7.03 16.64
N VAL A 458 1.32 6.10 17.50
CA VAL A 458 1.47 4.65 17.25
C VAL A 458 0.67 4.24 16.02
N PHE A 459 -0.52 4.83 15.82
CA PHE A 459 -1.41 4.51 14.71
C PHE A 459 -0.90 5.01 13.35
N LYS A 460 0.13 5.87 13.32
CA LYS A 460 0.72 6.37 12.06
C LYS A 460 1.62 5.33 11.36
N ASN A 461 1.96 4.24 12.05
CA ASN A 461 3.00 3.29 11.60
C ASN A 461 2.53 1.82 11.59
N LEU A 462 1.22 1.57 11.58
CA LEU A 462 0.67 0.21 11.62
C LEU A 462 1.00 -0.60 10.38
N HIS A 463 1.22 0.05 9.23
CA HIS A 463 1.59 -0.62 7.96
C HIS A 463 2.90 -1.43 8.04
N LYS A 464 3.71 -1.30 9.09
CA LYS A 464 4.95 -2.08 9.29
C LYS A 464 4.72 -3.48 9.86
N TYR A 465 3.52 -3.74 10.39
CA TYR A 465 3.22 -4.93 11.18
C TYR A 465 2.34 -5.92 10.43
N GLY A 466 2.70 -7.20 10.46
CA GLY A 466 1.87 -8.28 9.93
C GLY A 466 0.75 -8.69 10.90
N ILE A 467 0.90 -8.38 12.19
CA ILE A 467 -0.12 -8.62 13.22
C ILE A 467 -0.37 -7.33 13.99
N ILE A 468 -1.63 -6.88 14.04
CA ILE A 468 -2.05 -5.66 14.72
C ILE A 468 -3.15 -6.01 15.71
N VAL A 469 -2.89 -5.79 17.00
CA VAL A 469 -3.83 -6.05 18.09
C VAL A 469 -4.14 -4.72 18.76
N ILE A 470 -5.40 -4.28 18.71
CA ILE A 470 -5.86 -3.04 19.32
C ILE A 470 -6.92 -3.39 20.35
N THR A 471 -6.66 -3.11 21.62
CA THR A 471 -7.62 -3.31 22.71
C THR A 471 -7.96 -1.96 23.31
N SER A 472 -9.12 -1.40 22.93
CA SER A 472 -9.47 -0.01 23.27
C SER A 472 -10.96 0.17 23.55
N HIS A 473 -11.36 1.41 23.86
CA HIS A 473 -12.74 1.84 23.73
C HIS A 473 -13.03 2.24 22.27
N GLY A 474 -14.29 2.12 21.88
CA GLY A 474 -14.75 2.49 20.56
C GLY A 474 -16.24 2.74 20.54
N ASP A 475 -16.71 3.32 19.45
CA ASP A 475 -18.13 3.55 19.16
C ASP A 475 -18.31 3.90 17.68
N THR A 476 -19.53 4.25 17.25
CA THR A 476 -19.84 4.73 15.89
C THR A 476 -20.57 6.09 15.93
N TYR A 477 -19.99 7.11 15.28
CA TYR A 477 -20.48 8.49 15.29
C TYR A 477 -20.72 9.05 13.88
N TYR A 478 -21.31 10.25 13.78
CA TYR A 478 -21.44 11.00 12.51
C TYR A 478 -22.40 10.39 11.47
N THR A 479 -23.29 9.49 11.89
CA THR A 479 -24.36 8.98 11.01
C THR A 479 -25.26 10.13 10.58
N GLY A 480 -25.32 10.39 9.27
CA GLY A 480 -26.14 11.46 8.70
C GLY A 480 -25.49 12.85 8.70
N ILE A 481 -24.19 12.95 8.97
CA ILE A 481 -23.44 14.21 8.85
C ILE A 481 -23.65 14.87 7.48
N LEU A 482 -23.80 16.19 7.43
CA LEU A 482 -24.01 16.94 6.19
C LEU A 482 -22.99 16.57 5.09
N SER A 483 -23.47 16.42 3.86
CA SER A 483 -22.65 16.01 2.71
C SER A 483 -21.49 16.95 2.39
N LEU A 484 -21.59 18.23 2.80
CA LEU A 484 -20.49 19.19 2.66
C LEU A 484 -19.25 18.75 3.45
N TRP A 485 -19.45 18.20 4.65
CA TRP A 485 -18.36 17.74 5.51
C TRP A 485 -17.81 16.41 5.01
N GLN A 486 -18.68 15.49 4.57
CA GLN A 486 -18.23 14.26 3.92
C GLN A 486 -17.32 14.56 2.72
N LYS A 487 -17.70 15.55 1.89
CA LYS A 487 -16.87 16.00 0.76
C LYS A 487 -15.57 16.64 1.22
N LYS A 488 -15.60 17.52 2.24
CA LYS A 488 -14.40 18.18 2.78
C LYS A 488 -13.40 17.17 3.35
N PHE A 489 -13.87 16.17 4.10
CA PHE A 489 -13.02 15.14 4.70
C PHE A 489 -12.71 13.97 3.75
N LYS A 490 -13.27 13.98 2.53
CA LYS A 490 -13.16 12.90 1.55
C LYS A 490 -13.57 11.54 2.11
N TRP A 491 -14.63 11.53 2.91
CA TRP A 491 -15.18 10.28 3.45
C TRP A 491 -15.98 9.57 2.36
N ASN A 492 -15.50 8.38 1.97
CA ASN A 492 -16.16 7.55 0.95
C ASN A 492 -17.28 6.68 1.53
N PHE A 493 -17.31 6.49 2.85
CA PHE A 493 -18.30 5.64 3.52
C PHE A 493 -19.57 6.44 3.86
N ILE A 494 -20.72 5.94 3.42
CA ILE A 494 -22.03 6.52 3.73
C ILE A 494 -22.58 5.85 5.00
N GLY A 495 -22.52 6.57 6.12
CA GLY A 495 -22.96 6.10 7.44
C GLY A 495 -22.08 6.65 8.55
N GLY A 496 -22.28 6.16 9.77
CA GLY A 496 -21.43 6.54 10.88
C GLY A 496 -20.00 6.01 10.74
N GLN A 497 -19.02 6.75 11.24
CA GLN A 497 -17.63 6.34 11.33
C GLN A 497 -17.41 5.61 12.64
N VAL A 498 -16.89 4.39 12.56
CA VAL A 498 -16.37 3.66 13.72
C VAL A 498 -15.12 4.39 14.22
N THR A 499 -15.04 4.65 15.51
CA THR A 499 -13.95 5.39 16.16
C THR A 499 -13.23 4.49 17.15
N ILE A 500 -11.90 4.62 17.21
CA ILE A 500 -11.05 3.96 18.22
C ILE A 500 -10.47 5.04 19.14
N SER A 501 -10.69 4.92 20.46
CA SER A 501 -10.15 5.87 21.42
C SER A 501 -8.64 5.68 21.65
N THR A 502 -7.94 6.76 21.97
CA THR A 502 -6.51 6.74 22.34
C THR A 502 -6.28 7.37 23.71
N ASN A 503 -5.05 7.30 24.21
CA ASN A 503 -4.64 8.07 25.39
C ASN A 503 -4.00 9.43 25.07
N SER A 504 -4.04 9.88 23.81
CA SER A 504 -3.60 11.23 23.45
C SER A 504 -4.61 12.27 23.92
N ILE A 505 -4.10 13.33 24.57
CA ILE A 505 -4.88 14.48 25.03
C ILE A 505 -4.45 15.72 24.24
N LEU A 506 -5.41 16.34 23.55
CA LEU A 506 -5.25 17.61 22.87
C LEU A 506 -5.13 18.75 23.88
N THR A 507 -4.13 19.60 23.69
CA THR A 507 -3.94 20.85 24.42
C THR A 507 -3.48 21.95 23.47
N ASP A 508 -3.61 23.21 23.88
CA ASP A 508 -3.07 24.32 23.08
C ASP A 508 -1.56 24.19 22.81
N SER A 509 -0.81 23.58 23.74
CA SER A 509 0.63 23.39 23.61
C SER A 509 1.04 22.31 22.60
N ASN A 510 0.15 21.38 22.26
CA ASN A 510 0.45 20.28 21.32
C ASN A 510 -0.42 20.33 20.04
N LYS A 511 -1.24 21.36 19.86
CA LYS A 511 -2.16 21.49 18.73
C LYS A 511 -1.50 21.34 17.35
N ALA A 512 -0.28 21.82 17.18
CA ALA A 512 0.47 21.71 15.93
C ALA A 512 0.76 20.26 15.53
N ASN A 513 0.79 19.32 16.49
CA ASN A 513 1.00 17.89 16.20
C ASN A 513 -0.24 17.22 15.58
N TYR A 514 -1.42 17.85 15.69
CA TYR A 514 -2.71 17.25 15.36
C TYR A 514 -3.58 18.14 14.46
N GLU A 515 -3.15 19.36 14.13
CA GLU A 515 -3.99 20.33 13.44
C GLU A 515 -4.41 19.88 12.03
N GLU A 516 -3.51 19.22 11.30
CA GLU A 516 -3.79 18.63 9.99
C GLU A 516 -4.89 17.57 10.11
N ASP A 517 -4.73 16.63 11.05
CA ASP A 517 -5.65 15.53 11.24
C ASP A 517 -7.03 15.96 11.77
N LEU A 518 -7.06 17.00 12.62
CA LEU A 518 -8.30 17.60 13.10
C LEU A 518 -9.03 18.34 11.97
N LYS A 519 -8.31 19.15 11.17
CA LYS A 519 -8.90 19.93 10.06
C LYS A 519 -9.37 19.06 8.90
N LEU A 520 -8.75 17.89 8.70
CA LEU A 520 -9.05 16.95 7.62
C LEU A 520 -9.96 15.79 8.05
N GLY A 521 -10.53 15.84 9.26
CA GLY A 521 -11.53 14.86 9.72
C GLY A 521 -10.95 13.46 9.86
N ARG A 522 -9.72 13.35 10.36
CA ARG A 522 -9.01 12.10 10.69
C ARG A 522 -9.01 11.83 12.19
N LEU A 523 -9.12 12.88 13.01
CA LEU A 523 -9.28 12.78 14.45
C LEU A 523 -10.59 13.43 14.91
N CYS A 524 -11.13 12.94 16.02
CA CYS A 524 -12.22 13.59 16.76
C CYS A 524 -11.83 13.87 18.21
N VAL A 525 -12.47 14.86 18.81
CA VAL A 525 -12.24 15.32 20.19
C VAL A 525 -13.35 14.82 21.12
N PHE A 526 -12.95 14.09 22.15
CA PHE A 526 -13.79 13.66 23.26
C PHE A 526 -13.60 14.56 24.50
N PRO A 527 -14.43 14.40 25.56
CA PRO A 527 -14.24 15.11 26.81
C PRO A 527 -12.80 15.03 27.34
N SER A 528 -12.38 16.07 28.04
CA SER A 528 -10.99 16.29 28.48
C SER A 528 -9.96 16.44 27.35
N GLY A 529 -10.40 16.62 26.10
CA GLY A 529 -9.52 16.75 24.94
C GLY A 529 -8.96 15.43 24.42
N ARG A 530 -9.51 14.29 24.85
CA ARG A 530 -9.04 12.97 24.38
C ARG A 530 -9.27 12.82 22.87
N LEU A 531 -8.29 12.27 22.16
CA LEU A 531 -8.36 12.08 20.72
C LEU A 531 -8.82 10.66 20.34
N GLY A 532 -9.70 10.57 19.35
CA GLY A 532 -10.13 9.33 18.71
C GLY A 532 -9.66 9.23 17.27
N ILE A 533 -9.29 8.02 16.84
CA ILE A 533 -8.90 7.67 15.47
C ILE A 533 -10.15 7.41 14.64
N LEU A 534 -10.26 8.06 13.49
CA LEU A 534 -11.28 7.81 12.47
C LEU A 534 -10.72 6.98 11.31
N PRO A 535 -11.56 6.34 10.47
CA PRO A 535 -11.11 5.48 9.37
C PRO A 535 -10.19 6.18 8.35
N SER A 536 -10.40 7.48 8.12
CA SER A 536 -9.56 8.31 7.25
C SER A 536 -8.13 8.45 7.76
N PHE A 537 -7.90 8.37 9.08
CA PHE A 537 -6.55 8.36 9.68
C PHE A 537 -5.78 7.10 9.30
N ILE A 538 -6.45 5.94 9.39
CA ILE A 538 -5.86 4.65 9.00
C ILE A 538 -5.50 4.68 7.52
N THR A 539 -6.44 5.10 6.67
CA THR A 539 -6.24 5.19 5.21
C THR A 539 -5.11 6.16 4.84
N HIS A 540 -4.92 7.22 5.62
CA HIS A 540 -3.92 8.24 5.34
C HIS A 540 -2.50 7.79 5.68
N TYR A 541 -2.28 7.28 6.90
CA TYR A 541 -0.95 6.95 7.39
C TYR A 541 -0.51 5.51 7.13
N ASN A 542 -1.46 4.62 6.83
CA ASN A 542 -1.19 3.20 6.65
C ASN A 542 -1.62 2.77 5.26
N ALA A 543 -0.80 3.09 4.26
CA ALA A 543 -0.90 2.49 2.95
C ALA A 543 -0.14 1.15 2.94
N ASN A 544 -0.63 0.18 2.16
CA ASN A 544 0.06 -1.09 1.87
C ASN A 544 0.45 -1.91 3.11
N PHE A 545 -0.52 -2.25 3.96
CA PHE A 545 -0.32 -3.27 4.99
C PHE A 545 0.22 -4.58 4.38
N PRO A 546 1.22 -5.24 4.99
CA PRO A 546 1.88 -6.42 4.48
C PRO A 546 1.02 -7.66 4.73
N GLN A 547 -0.13 -7.74 4.06
CA GLN A 547 -1.11 -8.81 4.25
C GLN A 547 -1.54 -9.00 5.71
N SER A 548 -1.66 -7.90 6.46
CA SER A 548 -1.77 -7.95 7.91
C SER A 548 -3.05 -8.61 8.42
N LEU A 549 -2.94 -9.27 9.57
CA LEU A 549 -4.04 -9.64 10.45
C LEU A 549 -4.29 -8.49 11.43
N VAL A 550 -5.54 -8.04 11.52
CA VAL A 550 -5.98 -6.98 12.43
C VAL A 550 -7.02 -7.53 13.39
N TYR A 551 -6.79 -7.41 14.69
CA TYR A 551 -7.78 -7.68 15.75
C TYR A 551 -8.06 -6.38 16.50
N VAL A 552 -9.34 -5.99 16.58
CA VAL A 552 -9.77 -4.80 17.30
C VAL A 552 -10.79 -5.16 18.38
N GLY A 553 -10.26 -5.36 19.60
CA GLY A 553 -10.99 -5.53 20.84
C GLY A 553 -11.56 -4.22 21.38
N SER A 554 -12.51 -3.64 20.67
CA SER A 554 -13.27 -2.47 21.13
C SER A 554 -14.75 -2.61 20.81
N CYS A 555 -15.59 -1.89 21.57
CA CYS A 555 -17.02 -1.80 21.27
C CYS A 555 -17.23 -1.35 19.83
N ARG A 556 -18.13 -2.03 19.12
CA ARG A 556 -18.59 -1.65 17.78
C ARG A 556 -17.51 -1.58 16.71
N SER A 557 -16.36 -2.23 16.89
CA SER A 557 -15.26 -2.25 15.90
C SER A 557 -15.65 -2.84 14.55
N THR A 558 -16.71 -3.66 14.49
CA THR A 558 -17.31 -4.18 13.25
C THR A 558 -18.78 -3.82 13.09
N TYR A 559 -19.27 -2.80 13.80
CA TYR A 559 -20.68 -2.38 13.69
C TYR A 559 -21.07 -2.05 12.25
N ASN A 560 -20.18 -1.38 11.51
CA ASN A 560 -20.32 -1.16 10.08
C ASN A 560 -18.96 -1.22 9.35
N GLY A 561 -19.00 -1.03 8.03
CA GLY A 561 -17.82 -1.17 7.18
C GLY A 561 -16.81 -0.04 7.19
N SER A 562 -17.03 1.06 7.92
CA SER A 562 -16.15 2.22 7.84
C SER A 562 -14.71 1.90 8.25
N MET A 563 -14.48 1.30 9.42
CA MET A 563 -13.13 1.03 9.94
C MET A 563 -12.49 -0.22 9.32
N TYR A 564 -13.17 -1.37 9.25
CA TYR A 564 -12.53 -2.55 8.68
C TYR A 564 -12.22 -2.39 7.19
N ASN A 565 -13.02 -1.65 6.42
CA ASN A 565 -12.67 -1.35 5.02
C ASN A 565 -11.47 -0.41 4.94
N ALA A 566 -11.25 0.48 5.90
CA ALA A 566 -10.04 1.31 5.91
C ALA A 566 -8.77 0.46 6.07
N PHE A 567 -8.80 -0.59 6.90
CA PHE A 567 -7.68 -1.53 6.99
C PHE A 567 -7.57 -2.41 5.74
N LEU A 568 -8.67 -3.03 5.30
CA LEU A 568 -8.67 -3.99 4.19
C LEU A 568 -8.30 -3.32 2.85
N ASN A 569 -8.83 -2.13 2.56
CA ASN A 569 -8.48 -1.39 1.35
C ASN A 569 -7.05 -0.85 1.38
N SER A 570 -6.47 -0.72 2.56
CA SER A 570 -5.06 -0.39 2.75
C SER A 570 -4.13 -1.60 2.70
N GLY A 571 -4.60 -2.82 2.44
CA GLY A 571 -3.76 -4.01 2.24
C GLY A 571 -3.85 -5.07 3.35
N ALA A 572 -4.58 -4.80 4.44
CA ALA A 572 -4.81 -5.84 5.45
C ALA A 572 -5.66 -6.95 4.84
N LYS A 573 -5.42 -8.20 5.27
CA LYS A 573 -6.12 -9.37 4.71
C LYS A 573 -7.27 -9.83 5.57
N THR A 574 -7.15 -9.71 6.88
CA THR A 574 -8.17 -10.15 7.83
C THR A 574 -8.38 -9.11 8.92
N TYR A 575 -9.64 -8.86 9.26
CA TYR A 575 -10.05 -7.99 10.35
C TYR A 575 -11.04 -8.70 11.28
N TYR A 576 -10.75 -8.70 12.57
CA TYR A 576 -11.63 -9.20 13.63
C TYR A 576 -12.12 -8.07 14.53
N GLY A 577 -13.35 -8.19 15.01
CA GLY A 577 -13.91 -7.25 15.98
C GLY A 577 -15.32 -7.61 16.42
N PHE A 578 -16.05 -6.61 16.91
CA PHE A 578 -17.34 -6.79 17.57
C PHE A 578 -18.42 -5.88 17.01
N THR A 579 -19.62 -6.44 16.81
CA THR A 579 -20.73 -5.69 16.21
C THR A 579 -21.33 -4.67 17.17
N GLU A 580 -21.35 -4.93 18.48
CA GLU A 580 -22.01 -4.09 19.49
C GLU A 580 -21.09 -3.78 20.68
N TYR A 581 -21.65 -3.19 21.74
CA TYR A 581 -20.99 -3.03 23.03
C TYR A 581 -20.64 -4.36 23.65
N VAL A 582 -19.35 -4.59 23.84
CA VAL A 582 -18.81 -5.90 24.21
C VAL A 582 -18.23 -5.90 25.62
N SER A 583 -18.52 -6.94 26.38
CA SER A 583 -17.88 -7.14 27.70
C SER A 583 -16.39 -7.51 27.58
N SER A 584 -15.55 -7.00 28.49
CA SER A 584 -14.11 -7.34 28.51
C SER A 584 -13.85 -8.83 28.65
N ALA A 585 -14.67 -9.53 29.44
CA ALA A 585 -14.52 -10.96 29.67
C ALA A 585 -14.74 -11.77 28.39
N PHE A 586 -15.72 -11.37 27.56
CA PHE A 586 -15.95 -12.01 26.28
C PHE A 586 -14.80 -11.71 25.31
N CYS A 587 -14.37 -10.46 25.18
CA CYS A 587 -13.19 -10.09 24.39
C CYS A 587 -11.95 -10.91 24.77
N ASN A 588 -11.66 -11.02 26.08
CA ASN A 588 -10.53 -11.80 26.58
C ASN A 588 -10.64 -13.27 26.15
N THR A 589 -11.81 -13.87 26.33
CA THR A 589 -12.04 -15.28 25.98
C THR A 589 -11.85 -15.55 24.49
N VAL A 590 -12.54 -14.78 23.62
CA VAL A 590 -12.52 -15.07 22.17
C VAL A 590 -11.22 -14.59 21.50
N GLY A 591 -10.67 -13.46 21.93
CA GLY A 591 -9.41 -12.93 21.42
C GLY A 591 -8.23 -13.83 21.75
N THR A 592 -8.11 -14.28 23.01
CA THR A 592 -7.05 -15.21 23.41
C THR A 592 -7.20 -16.56 22.70
N GLN A 593 -8.42 -17.10 22.61
CA GLN A 593 -8.66 -18.37 21.91
C GLN A 593 -8.30 -18.27 20.41
N LEU A 594 -8.69 -17.19 19.73
CA LEU A 594 -8.29 -16.94 18.34
C LEU A 594 -6.77 -17.03 18.17
N PHE A 595 -5.99 -16.38 19.03
CA PHE A 595 -4.53 -16.40 18.91
C PHE A 595 -3.90 -17.73 19.36
N VAL A 596 -4.53 -18.49 20.26
CA VAL A 596 -4.12 -19.88 20.53
C VAL A 596 -4.25 -20.70 19.25
N ASP A 597 -5.37 -20.58 18.55
CA ASP A 597 -5.62 -21.34 17.33
C ASP A 597 -4.67 -20.94 16.18
N LEU A 598 -4.47 -19.64 15.98
CA LEU A 598 -3.55 -19.12 14.96
C LEU A 598 -2.06 -19.41 15.24
N VAL A 599 -1.60 -19.22 16.48
CA VAL A 599 -0.17 -19.35 16.82
C VAL A 599 0.20 -20.79 17.17
N THR A 600 -0.61 -21.45 17.99
CA THR A 600 -0.29 -22.77 18.54
C THR A 600 -0.82 -23.89 17.67
N ASN A 601 -2.10 -23.81 17.26
CA ASN A 601 -2.72 -24.84 16.42
C ASN A 601 -2.40 -24.67 14.92
N LYS A 602 -1.82 -23.51 14.56
CA LYS A 602 -1.41 -23.14 13.19
C LYS A 602 -2.58 -23.12 12.20
N GLU A 603 -3.76 -22.82 12.71
CA GLU A 603 -4.96 -22.67 11.91
C GLU A 603 -4.88 -21.41 11.05
N THR A 604 -5.54 -21.42 9.89
CA THR A 604 -5.78 -20.18 9.14
C THR A 604 -6.76 -19.28 9.89
N THR A 605 -6.88 -18.03 9.46
CA THR A 605 -7.86 -17.09 10.02
C THR A 605 -9.29 -17.63 9.97
N GLY A 606 -9.69 -18.28 8.89
CA GLY A 606 -11.04 -18.86 8.75
C GLY A 606 -11.25 -20.10 9.63
N GLU A 607 -10.22 -20.91 9.83
CA GLU A 607 -10.27 -22.10 10.69
C GLU A 607 -10.36 -21.72 12.17
N ALA A 608 -9.55 -20.74 12.60
CA ALA A 608 -9.52 -20.22 13.96
C ALA A 608 -10.78 -19.41 14.35
N PHE A 609 -11.60 -19.01 13.36
CA PHE A 609 -12.81 -18.24 13.59
C PHE A 609 -14.03 -19.15 13.82
N THR A 610 -14.72 -18.95 14.95
CA THR A 610 -16.00 -19.64 15.24
C THR A 610 -17.19 -18.68 15.04
N PRO A 611 -18.00 -18.83 13.97
CA PRO A 611 -19.12 -17.93 13.70
C PRO A 611 -20.23 -18.01 14.77
N GLY A 612 -20.86 -16.87 15.06
CA GLY A 612 -22.06 -16.79 15.90
C GLY A 612 -21.81 -16.66 17.40
N GLN A 613 -20.54 -16.64 17.83
CA GLN A 613 -20.18 -16.32 19.21
C GLN A 613 -20.64 -14.89 19.56
N ASN A 614 -21.22 -14.72 20.75
CA ASN A 614 -21.61 -13.43 21.29
C ASN A 614 -21.53 -13.43 22.82
N ASP A 615 -21.53 -12.23 23.41
CA ASP A 615 -21.41 -12.04 24.85
C ASP A 615 -22.72 -12.21 25.65
N GLY A 616 -23.83 -12.53 24.97
CA GLY A 616 -25.14 -12.71 25.58
C GLY A 616 -25.82 -11.42 26.06
N SER A 617 -25.26 -10.24 25.75
CA SER A 617 -25.86 -8.95 26.06
C SER A 617 -27.11 -8.68 25.18
N THR A 618 -27.79 -7.55 25.40
CA THR A 618 -28.97 -7.16 24.62
C THR A 618 -28.86 -5.68 24.22
N PRO A 619 -28.62 -5.36 22.93
CA PRO A 619 -28.36 -6.30 21.83
C PRO A 619 -27.02 -7.06 22.01
N PRO A 620 -26.91 -8.32 21.56
CA PRO A 620 -25.69 -9.10 21.71
C PRO A 620 -24.55 -8.58 20.82
N ALA A 621 -23.33 -8.49 21.38
CA ALA A 621 -22.13 -8.21 20.61
C ALA A 621 -21.57 -9.50 20.01
N TYR A 622 -21.65 -9.62 18.68
CA TYR A 622 -21.12 -10.76 17.96
C TYR A 622 -19.64 -10.55 17.65
N PHE A 623 -18.84 -11.59 17.84
CA PHE A 623 -17.49 -11.65 17.30
C PHE A 623 -17.55 -11.93 15.80
N THR A 624 -16.98 -11.05 14.98
CA THR A 624 -17.02 -11.17 13.52
C THR A 624 -15.64 -11.09 12.89
N MET A 625 -15.58 -11.64 11.68
CA MET A 625 -14.42 -11.67 10.82
C MET A 625 -14.78 -11.09 9.45
N HIS A 626 -13.89 -10.26 8.92
CA HIS A 626 -13.99 -9.67 7.58
C HIS A 626 -12.66 -9.87 6.84
N GLY A 627 -12.73 -10.02 5.51
CA GLY A 627 -11.56 -10.31 4.69
C GLY A 627 -11.38 -11.81 4.43
N SER A 628 -10.14 -12.26 4.31
CA SER A 628 -9.80 -13.63 3.90
C SER A 628 -9.81 -14.63 5.06
N GLY A 629 -10.39 -15.81 4.80
CA GLY A 629 -10.30 -17.00 5.66
C GLY A 629 -9.03 -17.81 5.51
N ASN A 630 -8.18 -17.49 4.53
CA ASN A 630 -7.03 -18.32 4.17
C ASN A 630 -5.71 -17.77 4.70
N LEU A 631 -5.72 -16.61 5.37
CA LEU A 631 -4.51 -15.99 5.89
C LEU A 631 -3.92 -16.88 7.00
N SER A 632 -2.64 -17.23 6.87
CA SER A 632 -1.87 -17.89 7.91
C SER A 632 -0.85 -16.92 8.51
N ILE A 633 -0.75 -16.93 9.84
CA ILE A 633 0.33 -16.22 10.54
C ILE A 633 1.53 -17.14 10.78
N SER A 634 1.35 -18.46 10.70
CA SER A 634 2.31 -19.49 11.11
C SER A 634 3.32 -19.87 10.03
N GLY A 635 3.29 -19.19 8.89
CA GLY A 635 4.21 -19.41 7.78
C GLY A 635 5.67 -19.15 8.18
N THR A 636 6.57 -20.01 7.71
CA THR A 636 8.00 -20.01 8.09
C THR A 636 8.91 -19.50 6.98
N ASP A 637 8.37 -19.20 5.82
CA ASP A 637 9.12 -18.83 4.64
C ASP A 637 9.74 -17.45 4.78
N LEU A 638 10.82 -17.21 4.03
CA LEU A 638 11.39 -15.88 3.89
C LEU A 638 10.39 -15.00 3.15
N ILE A 639 10.02 -13.88 3.76
CA ILE A 639 9.10 -12.93 3.18
C ILE A 639 9.88 -11.99 2.26
N ASN A 640 9.36 -11.78 1.05
CA ASN A 640 9.80 -10.71 0.16
C ASN A 640 11.32 -10.70 -0.10
N GLY A 641 11.91 -11.88 -0.31
CA GLY A 641 13.35 -12.02 -0.53
C GLY A 641 13.86 -11.42 -1.85
N GLY A 642 12.97 -11.18 -2.81
CA GLY A 642 13.24 -10.45 -4.05
C GLY A 642 12.73 -9.00 -4.04
N PHE A 643 12.21 -8.48 -2.92
CA PHE A 643 11.75 -7.08 -2.79
C PHE A 643 10.59 -6.66 -3.72
N GLU A 644 9.91 -7.63 -4.34
CA GLU A 644 8.87 -7.42 -5.34
C GLU A 644 7.58 -6.78 -4.82
N THR A 645 7.44 -6.63 -3.50
CA THR A 645 6.38 -5.79 -2.92
C THR A 645 6.63 -4.29 -3.16
N GLY A 646 7.77 -3.90 -3.73
CA GLY A 646 8.16 -2.52 -3.99
C GLY A 646 8.53 -1.73 -2.73
N ASN A 647 8.59 -2.39 -1.58
CA ASN A 647 8.89 -1.81 -0.27
C ASN A 647 9.61 -2.86 0.61
N LEU A 648 9.97 -2.49 1.83
CA LEU A 648 10.62 -3.38 2.79
C LEU A 648 9.62 -4.26 3.57
N ASP A 649 8.45 -4.61 3.02
CA ASP A 649 7.54 -5.53 3.70
C ASP A 649 8.28 -6.83 4.05
N GLY A 650 8.19 -7.22 5.33
CA GLY A 650 8.91 -8.37 5.89
C GLY A 650 10.31 -8.06 6.42
N TRP A 651 10.88 -6.90 6.07
CA TRP A 651 12.21 -6.48 6.46
C TRP A 651 12.17 -5.24 7.38
N THR A 652 13.10 -5.19 8.33
CA THR A 652 13.36 -4.02 9.16
C THR A 652 14.61 -3.33 8.65
N SER A 653 14.58 -2.01 8.45
CA SER A 653 15.77 -1.23 8.12
C SER A 653 16.30 -0.47 9.33
N SER A 654 17.62 -0.24 9.33
CA SER A 654 18.33 0.70 10.21
C SER A 654 19.41 1.40 9.39
N GLY A 655 19.51 2.73 9.48
CA GLY A 655 20.36 3.52 8.57
C GLY A 655 19.76 3.60 7.16
N ASP A 656 20.58 3.62 6.11
CA ASP A 656 20.09 3.58 4.72
C ASP A 656 19.78 2.15 4.25
N GLY A 657 18.51 1.75 4.32
CA GLY A 657 18.00 0.53 3.73
C GLY A 657 16.67 0.79 3.05
N ARG A 658 16.56 0.48 1.75
CA ARG A 658 15.37 0.76 0.92
C ARG A 658 15.23 -0.22 -0.24
N VAL A 659 14.13 -0.09 -0.97
CA VAL A 659 13.85 -0.83 -2.21
C VAL A 659 13.85 0.15 -3.38
N ILE A 660 14.53 -0.22 -4.47
CA ILE A 660 14.66 0.57 -5.69
C ILE A 660 14.36 -0.29 -6.91
N THR A 661 14.12 0.35 -8.06
CA THR A 661 13.80 -0.35 -9.31
C THR A 661 14.99 -0.52 -10.24
N GLN A 662 16.04 0.28 -10.02
CA GLN A 662 17.31 0.26 -10.74
C GLN A 662 18.33 1.11 -9.99
N LEU A 663 19.60 1.04 -10.37
CA LEU A 663 20.63 2.01 -9.99
C LEU A 663 21.48 2.32 -11.22
N GLY A 664 21.24 3.47 -11.84
CA GLY A 664 21.73 3.78 -13.18
C GLY A 664 21.25 2.75 -14.20
N GLY A 665 22.17 2.19 -14.98
CA GLY A 665 21.87 1.12 -15.93
C GLY A 665 21.69 -0.27 -15.31
N THR A 666 21.86 -0.42 -14.00
CA THR A 666 21.78 -1.72 -13.32
C THR A 666 20.34 -2.05 -12.92
N ALA A 667 19.76 -3.05 -13.58
CA ALA A 667 18.44 -3.59 -13.24
C ALA A 667 18.53 -4.76 -12.23
N PRO A 668 17.43 -5.10 -11.53
CA PRO A 668 17.31 -6.28 -10.68
C PRO A 668 17.66 -7.60 -11.39
N THR A 669 18.09 -8.60 -10.64
CA THR A 669 18.40 -9.94 -11.16
C THR A 669 17.13 -10.77 -11.40
N ALA A 670 16.07 -10.48 -10.66
CA ALA A 670 14.75 -11.03 -10.81
C ALA A 670 13.70 -9.92 -10.64
N GLY A 671 12.53 -10.11 -11.24
CA GLY A 671 11.40 -9.19 -11.02
C GLY A 671 11.65 -7.75 -11.46
N SER A 672 11.10 -6.80 -10.70
CA SER A 672 11.11 -5.35 -10.99
C SER A 672 11.78 -4.53 -9.89
N PHE A 673 12.12 -5.13 -8.76
CA PHE A 673 12.64 -4.45 -7.59
C PHE A 673 13.88 -5.15 -7.03
N MET A 674 14.68 -4.40 -6.27
CA MET A 674 15.82 -4.92 -5.52
C MET A 674 16.02 -4.09 -4.25
N GLY A 675 16.65 -4.70 -3.25
CA GLY A 675 17.09 -4.00 -2.05
C GLY A 675 18.37 -3.21 -2.30
N ILE A 676 18.53 -2.09 -1.62
CA ILE A 676 19.78 -1.34 -1.52
C ILE A 676 20.05 -1.02 -0.05
N ILE A 677 21.30 -1.21 0.37
CA ILE A 677 21.85 -0.72 1.63
C ILE A 677 23.10 0.10 1.33
N SER A 678 23.31 1.22 2.03
CA SER A 678 24.46 2.09 1.73
C SER A 678 25.09 2.71 2.97
N THR A 679 26.22 3.38 2.79
CA THR A 679 26.88 4.20 3.82
C THR A 679 26.20 5.54 4.06
N GLY A 680 25.23 5.92 3.24
CA GLY A 680 24.49 7.17 3.42
C GLY A 680 23.96 7.90 2.18
N LEU A 681 24.07 7.31 0.97
CA LEU A 681 23.72 7.90 -0.33
C LEU A 681 22.57 8.92 -0.34
N GLY A 682 22.88 10.19 -0.07
CA GLY A 682 21.93 11.32 0.01
C GLY A 682 20.85 11.24 1.09
N PHE A 683 20.61 10.06 1.69
CA PHE A 683 19.46 9.78 2.55
C PHE A 683 19.76 10.02 4.04
N THR A 684 20.94 9.62 4.51
CA THR A 684 21.37 9.72 5.93
C THR A 684 22.89 9.68 6.01
N THR A 685 23.50 10.08 7.12
CA THR A 685 24.96 9.89 7.31
C THR A 685 25.27 8.59 8.05
N SER A 686 24.32 7.65 8.12
CA SER A 686 24.44 6.42 8.91
C SER A 686 24.45 5.21 7.99
N SER A 687 25.43 4.33 8.16
CA SER A 687 25.49 3.09 7.39
C SER A 687 24.25 2.22 7.62
N GLY A 688 23.84 1.56 6.54
CA GLY A 688 22.56 0.91 6.40
C GLY A 688 22.57 -0.59 6.58
N SER A 689 21.43 -1.11 7.02
CA SER A 689 21.15 -2.54 7.12
C SER A 689 19.68 -2.82 6.88
N ILE A 690 19.41 -4.03 6.40
CA ILE A 690 18.08 -4.63 6.38
C ILE A 690 18.13 -5.99 7.07
N SER A 691 17.12 -6.30 7.89
CA SER A 691 17.03 -7.58 8.61
C SER A 691 15.64 -8.18 8.59
N GLN A 692 15.55 -9.49 8.76
CA GLN A 692 14.28 -10.21 8.87
C GLN A 692 14.39 -11.38 9.85
N PRO A 693 13.37 -11.62 10.70
CA PRO A 693 13.25 -12.87 11.47
C PRO A 693 13.00 -14.04 10.51
N VAL A 694 13.85 -15.06 10.55
CA VAL A 694 13.76 -16.21 9.65
C VAL A 694 13.71 -17.53 10.42
N CYS A 695 13.06 -18.52 9.81
CA CYS A 695 13.16 -19.92 10.19
C CYS A 695 13.94 -20.64 9.09
N VAL A 696 15.07 -21.24 9.43
CA VAL A 696 15.79 -22.09 8.48
C VAL A 696 14.93 -23.34 8.26
N PRO A 697 14.57 -23.70 7.01
CA PRO A 697 13.72 -24.85 6.74
C PRO A 697 14.21 -26.11 7.48
N PRO A 698 13.33 -26.88 8.15
CA PRO A 698 13.72 -28.10 8.82
C PRO A 698 14.05 -29.19 7.78
N LEU A 699 14.95 -30.10 8.14
CA LEU A 699 15.18 -31.30 7.33
C LEU A 699 13.96 -32.23 7.42
N SER A 700 13.66 -32.91 6.32
CA SER A 700 12.58 -33.87 6.19
C SER A 700 13.12 -35.19 5.61
N GLU A 701 12.27 -36.22 5.46
CA GLU A 701 12.70 -37.44 4.78
C GLU A 701 13.16 -37.19 3.34
N ASP A 702 12.65 -36.13 2.70
CA ASP A 702 12.92 -35.74 1.32
C ASP A 702 13.91 -34.57 1.20
N THR A 703 14.45 -34.04 2.32
CA THR A 703 15.36 -32.89 2.34
C THR A 703 16.59 -33.20 3.17
N THR A 704 17.75 -33.19 2.52
CA THR A 704 19.04 -33.54 3.13
C THR A 704 19.97 -32.35 3.32
N SER A 705 19.74 -31.25 2.61
CA SER A 705 20.51 -30.01 2.79
C SER A 705 19.66 -28.76 2.61
N VAL A 706 20.12 -27.67 3.23
CA VAL A 706 19.50 -26.35 3.16
C VAL A 706 20.57 -25.33 2.81
N LYS A 707 20.30 -24.47 1.82
CA LYS A 707 21.23 -23.46 1.35
C LYS A 707 20.58 -22.08 1.36
N LEU A 708 21.29 -21.09 1.90
CA LEU A 708 20.94 -19.68 1.74
C LEU A 708 21.53 -19.19 0.42
N ARG A 709 20.69 -18.60 -0.45
CA ARG A 709 21.10 -17.96 -1.69
C ARG A 709 20.66 -16.50 -1.72
N TYR A 710 21.46 -15.67 -2.37
CA TYR A 710 21.14 -14.28 -2.67
C TYR A 710 22.11 -13.75 -3.74
N ASP A 711 21.64 -12.77 -4.48
CA ASP A 711 22.42 -12.01 -5.45
C ASP A 711 22.81 -10.65 -4.83
N TRP A 712 24.02 -10.17 -5.12
CA TRP A 712 24.53 -8.90 -4.61
C TRP A 712 25.41 -8.17 -5.62
N ASN A 713 25.47 -6.85 -5.54
CA ASN A 713 26.37 -6.02 -6.36
C ASN A 713 26.90 -4.85 -5.53
N TYR A 714 28.22 -4.70 -5.46
CA TYR A 714 28.90 -3.72 -4.60
C TYR A 714 29.34 -2.52 -5.45
N PHE A 715 28.82 -1.33 -5.15
CA PHE A 715 29.17 -0.05 -5.75
C PHE A 715 29.96 0.78 -4.76
N SER A 716 31.05 1.40 -5.18
CA SER A 716 31.82 2.28 -4.31
C SER A 716 32.67 3.29 -5.08
N GLU A 717 32.83 4.47 -4.50
CA GLU A 717 33.80 5.48 -4.91
C GLU A 717 35.23 5.18 -4.44
N GLU A 718 35.38 4.22 -3.51
CA GLU A 718 36.68 3.86 -2.93
C GLU A 718 37.48 2.92 -3.86
N PHE A 719 36.84 2.33 -4.87
CA PHE A 719 37.53 1.46 -5.81
C PHE A 719 38.59 2.20 -6.66
N LEU A 720 39.59 1.43 -7.08
CA LEU A 720 40.81 1.88 -7.78
C LEU A 720 41.77 2.69 -6.89
N GLU A 721 41.44 3.95 -6.63
CA GLU A 721 42.37 4.90 -6.01
C GLU A 721 42.67 4.55 -4.55
N PHE A 722 41.71 3.92 -3.86
CA PHE A 722 41.81 3.58 -2.44
C PHE A 722 41.98 2.08 -2.18
N CYS A 723 42.21 1.28 -3.22
CA CYS A 723 42.67 -0.10 -3.08
C CYS A 723 44.02 -0.17 -2.32
N GLY A 724 44.09 -0.94 -1.24
CA GLY A 724 45.22 -1.08 -0.34
C GLY A 724 45.35 0.04 0.69
N SER A 725 44.30 0.86 0.87
CA SER A 725 44.30 2.01 1.78
C SER A 725 43.59 1.71 3.11
N ILE A 726 43.39 2.74 3.95
CA ILE A 726 42.63 2.62 5.20
C ILE A 726 41.11 2.71 5.00
N TYR A 727 40.69 3.11 3.80
CA TYR A 727 39.31 3.29 3.38
C TYR A 727 38.79 1.92 2.91
N GLN A 728 38.02 1.28 3.78
CA GLN A 728 37.67 -0.14 3.71
C GLN A 728 36.21 -0.34 4.06
N ASP A 729 35.35 0.40 3.38
CA ASP A 729 33.92 0.13 3.43
C ASP A 729 33.66 -1.36 3.22
N TYR A 730 32.60 -1.86 3.86
CA TYR A 730 32.34 -3.29 3.85
C TYR A 730 30.87 -3.64 3.64
N PHE A 731 30.69 -4.84 3.11
CA PHE A 731 29.44 -5.57 3.03
C PHE A 731 29.50 -6.84 3.89
N THR A 732 28.49 -7.02 4.73
CA THR A 732 28.33 -8.22 5.55
C THR A 732 26.96 -8.84 5.41
N VAL A 733 26.94 -10.17 5.49
CA VAL A 733 25.72 -10.96 5.67
C VAL A 733 25.88 -11.84 6.90
N SER A 734 24.91 -11.79 7.80
CA SER A 734 24.87 -12.64 8.99
C SER A 734 23.55 -13.38 9.10
N LEU A 735 23.63 -14.63 9.55
CA LEU A 735 22.48 -15.50 9.79
C LEU A 735 22.61 -16.10 11.19
N LEU A 736 21.57 -15.95 12.02
CA LEU A 736 21.53 -16.47 13.39
C LEU A 736 22.76 -16.01 14.22
N GLY A 737 23.20 -14.75 14.02
CA GLY A 737 24.36 -14.17 14.70
C GLY A 737 25.72 -14.64 14.17
N THR A 738 25.76 -15.44 13.10
CA THR A 738 26.99 -15.90 12.44
C THR A 738 27.21 -15.16 11.14
N THR A 739 28.37 -14.52 10.95
CA THR A 739 28.75 -13.92 9.66
C THR A 739 29.01 -15.00 8.62
N VAL A 740 28.21 -15.00 7.56
CA VAL A 740 28.32 -15.94 6.42
C VAL A 740 29.01 -15.33 5.20
N GLN A 741 29.11 -13.99 5.16
CA GLN A 741 29.87 -13.25 4.17
C GLN A 741 30.44 -11.96 4.77
N TYR A 742 31.67 -11.64 4.39
CA TYR A 742 32.34 -10.37 4.63
C TYR A 742 33.15 -10.02 3.38
N ASN A 743 32.95 -8.83 2.86
CA ASN A 743 33.73 -8.24 1.78
C ASN A 743 34.03 -6.79 2.12
N ASP A 744 35.29 -6.40 1.99
CA ASP A 744 35.74 -5.01 2.00
C ASP A 744 36.23 -4.60 0.60
N VAL A 745 36.53 -3.31 0.42
CA VAL A 745 37.09 -2.75 -0.82
C VAL A 745 38.29 -3.58 -1.31
N ASP A 746 39.26 -3.85 -0.45
CA ASP A 746 40.47 -4.60 -0.81
C ASP A 746 40.18 -6.02 -1.31
N SER A 747 39.20 -6.70 -0.72
CA SER A 747 38.81 -8.05 -1.13
C SER A 747 38.22 -8.12 -2.55
N LEU A 748 37.76 -6.99 -3.07
CA LEU A 748 37.08 -6.88 -4.38
C LEU A 748 37.94 -6.14 -5.42
N CYS A 749 39.03 -5.49 -5.00
CA CYS A 749 39.94 -4.79 -5.88
C CYS A 749 40.52 -5.70 -6.99
N GLY A 750 40.31 -5.30 -8.25
CA GLY A 750 40.92 -5.93 -9.43
C GLY A 750 39.96 -6.57 -10.43
N SER A 751 38.65 -6.62 -10.15
CA SER A 751 37.62 -7.10 -11.09
C SER A 751 36.35 -6.25 -11.03
N VAL A 752 36.53 -4.93 -10.99
CA VAL A 752 35.45 -3.94 -10.96
C VAL A 752 35.30 -3.22 -12.31
N PHE A 753 34.10 -2.72 -12.57
CA PHE A 753 33.71 -2.02 -13.79
C PHE A 753 33.29 -0.59 -13.46
N SER A 754 33.55 0.36 -14.36
CA SER A 754 33.03 1.71 -14.20
C SER A 754 31.50 1.67 -14.20
N SER A 755 30.88 2.41 -13.28
CA SER A 755 29.45 2.62 -13.23
C SER A 755 29.03 3.84 -14.05
N ASP A 756 27.75 3.93 -14.40
CA ASP A 756 27.13 5.09 -15.03
C ASP A 756 26.42 6.03 -14.05
N VAL A 757 26.38 5.68 -12.78
CA VAL A 757 25.96 6.56 -11.67
C VAL A 757 27.13 7.33 -11.09
N SER A 758 26.82 8.47 -10.47
CA SER A 758 27.74 9.23 -9.63
C SER A 758 27.20 9.29 -8.20
N PHE A 759 28.10 9.26 -7.22
CA PHE A 759 27.77 9.60 -5.83
C PHE A 759 28.40 10.98 -5.52
N ASP A 760 28.92 11.18 -4.32
CA ASP A 760 29.23 12.51 -3.78
C ASP A 760 30.53 13.16 -4.29
N LYS A 761 31.57 12.39 -4.68
CA LYS A 761 32.93 12.92 -4.87
C LYS A 761 33.71 12.31 -6.03
N GLY A 762 33.65 11.00 -6.17
CA GLY A 762 34.53 10.17 -6.99
C GLY A 762 33.82 9.47 -8.14
N GLY A 763 34.60 8.74 -8.93
CA GLY A 763 34.03 7.84 -9.93
C GLY A 763 33.55 6.56 -9.26
N VAL A 764 32.30 6.17 -9.49
CA VAL A 764 31.74 4.94 -8.93
C VAL A 764 32.14 3.74 -9.78
N TYR A 765 32.63 2.68 -9.13
CA TYR A 765 32.85 1.38 -9.76
C TYR A 765 32.02 0.31 -9.06
N ASN A 766 31.73 -0.78 -9.77
CA ASN A 766 30.96 -1.89 -9.22
C ASN A 766 31.50 -3.26 -9.61
N THR A 767 31.11 -4.29 -8.85
CA THR A 767 31.51 -5.69 -9.11
C THR A 767 30.71 -6.36 -10.23
N GLY A 768 29.64 -5.74 -10.71
CA GLY A 768 28.53 -6.44 -11.36
C GLY A 768 27.80 -7.38 -10.39
N TRP A 769 26.66 -7.92 -10.83
CA TRP A 769 25.92 -8.91 -10.04
C TRP A 769 26.74 -10.18 -9.77
N GLN A 770 26.82 -10.56 -8.50
CA GLN A 770 27.44 -11.76 -7.99
C GLN A 770 26.38 -12.62 -7.28
N SER A 771 26.45 -13.93 -7.41
CA SER A 771 25.56 -14.86 -6.69
C SER A 771 26.31 -15.55 -5.55
N LYS A 772 25.69 -15.61 -4.37
CA LYS A 772 26.21 -16.36 -3.22
C LYS A 772 25.34 -17.57 -2.92
N GLU A 773 25.99 -18.66 -2.54
CA GLU A 773 25.37 -19.88 -2.00
C GLU A 773 26.13 -20.25 -0.72
N VAL A 774 25.40 -20.42 0.39
CA VAL A 774 25.94 -20.82 1.69
C VAL A 774 25.20 -22.05 2.19
N ASP A 775 25.91 -23.14 2.46
CA ASP A 775 25.35 -24.31 3.12
C ASP A 775 25.04 -23.99 4.59
N VAL A 776 23.76 -24.02 4.93
CA VAL A 776 23.22 -23.73 6.27
C VAL A 776 22.51 -24.94 6.86
N THR A 777 22.80 -26.15 6.35
CA THR A 777 22.17 -27.42 6.78
C THR A 777 22.30 -27.65 8.28
N SER A 778 23.40 -27.24 8.90
CA SER A 778 23.60 -27.36 10.36
C SER A 778 22.67 -26.48 11.19
N LEU A 779 22.03 -25.49 10.56
CA LEU A 779 21.07 -24.56 11.16
C LEU A 779 19.61 -24.96 10.89
N ALA A 780 19.35 -26.04 10.15
CA ALA A 780 18.01 -26.47 9.78
C ALA A 780 17.06 -26.60 11.00
N GLY A 781 15.87 -26.02 10.89
CA GLY A 781 14.85 -26.01 11.94
C GLY A 781 15.10 -25.00 13.07
N GLN A 782 16.19 -24.23 13.03
CA GLN A 782 16.45 -23.16 13.99
C GLN A 782 15.85 -21.84 13.49
N SER A 783 15.56 -20.93 14.43
CA SER A 783 15.12 -19.57 14.14
C SER A 783 16.12 -18.53 14.61
N GLY A 784 16.12 -17.39 13.93
CA GLY A 784 16.94 -16.24 14.29
C GLY A 784 16.71 -15.11 13.31
N GLU A 785 17.76 -14.35 13.04
CA GLU A 785 17.70 -13.17 12.18
C GLU A 785 18.66 -13.34 11.00
N LEU A 786 18.23 -12.93 9.82
CA LEU A 786 19.07 -12.72 8.64
C LEU A 786 19.29 -11.22 8.48
N ILE A 787 20.54 -10.79 8.39
CA ILE A 787 20.92 -9.38 8.32
C ILE A 787 21.88 -9.17 7.15
N PHE A 788 21.59 -8.18 6.32
CA PHE A 788 22.50 -7.60 5.34
C PHE A 788 22.93 -6.20 5.83
N SER A 789 24.22 -5.88 5.80
CA SER A 789 24.71 -4.59 6.32
C SER A 789 25.87 -4.04 5.50
N ALA A 790 25.81 -2.74 5.24
CA ALA A 790 26.92 -1.94 4.74
C ALA A 790 27.54 -1.18 5.92
N GLY A 791 28.84 -0.92 5.86
CA GLY A 791 29.53 -0.14 6.87
C GLY A 791 30.60 0.76 6.27
N ASP A 792 30.64 1.98 6.78
CA ASP A 792 31.61 3.01 6.41
C ASP A 792 32.89 2.85 7.26
N VAL A 793 34.06 2.83 6.63
CA VAL A 793 35.35 2.72 7.32
C VAL A 793 36.37 3.68 6.74
N GLY A 794 36.73 4.69 7.52
CA GLY A 794 37.91 5.52 7.28
C GLY A 794 37.56 6.93 6.86
N ASP A 795 36.36 7.17 6.33
CA ASP A 795 35.82 8.50 6.12
C ASP A 795 34.29 8.59 6.34
N SER A 796 33.63 9.47 5.58
CA SER A 796 32.18 9.73 5.61
C SER A 796 31.76 10.58 4.40
N ILE A 797 32.56 10.57 3.32
CA ILE A 797 32.40 11.44 2.15
C ILE A 797 32.56 10.70 0.83
N TYR A 798 33.12 9.48 0.84
CA TYR A 798 33.09 8.54 -0.27
C TYR A 798 32.09 7.44 0.05
N ASP A 799 31.11 7.27 -0.82
CA ASP A 799 30.00 6.38 -0.53
C ASP A 799 30.15 4.99 -1.14
N THR A 800 29.54 4.03 -0.44
CA THR A 800 29.37 2.65 -0.85
C THR A 800 27.91 2.25 -0.79
N ALA A 801 27.45 1.52 -1.81
CA ALA A 801 26.11 0.94 -1.85
C ALA A 801 26.12 -0.51 -2.33
N ILE A 802 25.29 -1.33 -1.70
CA ILE A 802 25.15 -2.75 -1.98
C ILE A 802 23.72 -3.00 -2.46
N LEU A 803 23.60 -3.46 -3.70
CA LEU A 803 22.34 -4.00 -4.21
C LEU A 803 22.19 -5.45 -3.75
N ILE A 804 20.97 -5.84 -3.40
CA ILE A 804 20.63 -7.18 -2.91
C ILE A 804 19.35 -7.64 -3.61
N ASP A 805 19.32 -8.87 -4.08
CA ASP A 805 18.14 -9.43 -4.73
C ASP A 805 18.09 -10.96 -4.54
N ASN A 806 16.93 -11.55 -4.82
CA ASN A 806 16.73 -12.98 -4.98
C ASN A 806 17.15 -13.81 -3.74
N VAL A 807 16.95 -13.25 -2.55
CA VAL A 807 17.24 -13.90 -1.27
C VAL A 807 16.26 -15.06 -1.05
N ARG A 808 16.77 -16.25 -0.75
CA ARG A 808 15.92 -17.44 -0.49
C ARG A 808 16.66 -18.57 0.22
N PHE A 809 15.89 -19.49 0.79
CA PHE A 809 16.39 -20.80 1.21
C PHE A 809 16.01 -21.85 0.16
N ASP A 810 17.01 -22.56 -0.34
CA ASP A 810 16.82 -23.72 -1.20
C ASP A 810 16.96 -24.99 -0.36
N VAL A 811 15.98 -25.89 -0.48
CA VAL A 811 15.97 -27.23 0.14
C VAL A 811 16.25 -28.29 -0.91
N GLU A 812 17.25 -29.15 -0.66
CA GLU A 812 17.70 -30.21 -1.59
C GLU A 812 17.64 -31.61 -0.98
#